data_AF-A0A812N9J9-F1
#
_entry.id   AF-A0A812N9J9-F1
#
_cell.length_a   1.000
_cell.length_b   1.000
_cell.length_c   1.000
_cell.angle_alpha   90.00
_cell.angle_beta   90.00
_cell.angle_gamma   90.00
#
_symmetry.space_group_name_H-M   'P 1'
#
loop_
_entity.id
_entity.type
_entity.pdbx_description
1 polymer ?
#
loop_
_entity_poly.entity_id
_entity_poly.type
_entity_poly.pdbx_seq_one_letter_code
_entity_poly.pdbx_strand_id
1 'polypeptide(L)'
;MQEKAAAIRKSFQRPKFWVMGFGWCLAACAGAANVIAFKCWSLYASHVTGSTSAIAFRLEGYHQGDYGSETLKEACSLVFSFLVGAYTCGILIDKNQVHFLGKAFYGLALVLNSALLVSAAFVPGRLLAASLVAAACGLQNAMCTSHFGTIIRTTHVTGTMTDIGSTMGRISMIYLRRACRCRQLTDVERAEIGVDARKLGVLSGLWSFYLIGGLVGIYMENIVAGPKALLIPASVTGSMGLTYMACRQLLKDYIKKLEKERFSADLKEAQSALAHMGSRLHDLESGGQSDLVVDLDEEMGNMIEALHEVEADFDNLYQQSSHAAWLEQWNCRPLPRVKIDCAPGPALSGLIKDLASTSQTGIVVESLQEIAKAIFLPNMTQTLPQATVEKVPLSPSRLSRKAAAIRKSFQRPKFWVMGFGWCLAACAGAANVIAFKCWSLYASHVTGSTSAIAFRLEGYHQGDYGSETLKEACSLVFSFLVGAYTCGILIDKNQVHFLGKAFYGLALVLNSALLVSAAFVPGRLLAASLVAAACGLQNAMCTSHFGTIIRTTHVTGTMTDIGSTMGRISMIYLRRACRCRQLTDVERAEIGVDARKLGVLSGLWSFYLIGGLVGIYMENIVAGPKALLIPASVTGSMGLTYMACRQLLKDYIKKLEKERFSADLKEAQSALAHMGSRLHDLESGGQSDLVVDLDEEMGNMIEALHEVEADFDNLYQQSSHASKPAPPNRQ
;
A
#
# COMPACT_ATOMS: atom_id res chain seq x y z
N MET A 1 3.23 25.53 -11.29
CA MET A 1 3.81 25.52 -9.90
C MET A 1 2.85 25.33 -8.71
N GLN A 2 1.85 26.19 -8.46
CA GLN A 2 0.95 26.05 -7.29
C GLN A 2 0.11 24.77 -7.34
N GLU A 3 -0.37 24.41 -8.52
CA GLU A 3 -1.10 23.17 -8.77
C GLU A 3 -0.23 21.94 -8.49
N LYS A 4 1.04 21.94 -8.95
CA LYS A 4 2.03 20.91 -8.62
C LYS A 4 2.28 20.81 -7.11
N ALA A 5 2.37 21.94 -6.41
CA ALA A 5 2.48 21.94 -4.95
C ALA A 5 1.22 21.37 -4.29
N ALA A 6 0.03 21.65 -4.83
CA ALA A 6 -1.24 21.07 -4.36
C ALA A 6 -1.31 19.56 -4.63
N ALA A 7 -0.91 19.10 -5.82
CA ALA A 7 -0.82 17.69 -6.19
C ALA A 7 0.16 16.94 -5.28
N ILE A 8 1.32 17.53 -4.99
CA ILE A 8 2.29 16.96 -4.03
C ILE A 8 1.69 16.87 -2.64
N ARG A 9 0.99 17.91 -2.16
CA ARG A 9 0.29 17.85 -0.86
C ARG A 9 -0.77 16.76 -0.84
N LYS A 10 -1.49 16.54 -1.96
CA LYS A 10 -2.48 15.46 -2.12
C LYS A 10 -1.83 14.07 -2.23
N SER A 11 -0.59 13.98 -2.73
CA SER A 11 0.14 12.70 -2.91
C SER A 11 0.37 11.93 -1.60
N PHE A 12 0.33 12.61 -0.46
CA PHE A 12 0.43 11.98 0.84
C PHE A 12 -0.47 12.69 1.85
N GLN A 13 -1.56 12.01 2.19
CA GLN A 13 -2.38 12.35 3.33
C GLN A 13 -1.90 11.54 4.53
N ARG A 14 -1.61 12.25 5.63
CA ARG A 14 -1.25 11.59 6.89
C ARG A 14 -2.42 10.72 7.33
N PRO A 15 -2.19 9.44 7.70
CA PRO A 15 -3.26 8.61 8.26
C PRO A 15 -3.87 9.28 9.49
N LYS A 16 -5.17 9.04 9.70
CA LYS A 16 -5.89 9.57 10.86
C LYS A 16 -5.21 9.07 12.16
N PHE A 17 -5.27 9.85 13.24
CA PHE A 17 -4.47 9.58 14.45
C PHE A 17 -4.71 8.19 15.03
N TRP A 18 -5.96 7.71 15.08
CA TRP A 18 -6.29 6.37 15.57
C TRP A 18 -5.68 5.25 14.72
N VAL A 19 -5.58 5.44 13.40
CA VAL A 19 -4.88 4.51 12.50
C VAL A 19 -3.40 4.43 12.84
N MET A 20 -2.77 5.58 13.13
CA MET A 20 -1.38 5.63 13.57
C MET A 20 -1.21 4.94 14.93
N GLY A 21 -2.06 5.25 15.91
CA GLY A 21 -2.02 4.63 17.24
C GLY A 21 -2.18 3.12 17.19
N PHE A 22 -3.09 2.62 16.33
CA PHE A 22 -3.23 1.19 16.08
C PHE A 22 -1.96 0.58 15.46
N GLY A 23 -1.39 1.24 14.45
CA GLY A 23 -0.14 0.81 13.82
C GLY A 23 1.04 0.77 14.81
N TRP A 24 1.15 1.76 15.68
CA TRP A 24 2.15 1.83 16.75
C TRP A 24 1.97 0.73 17.79
N CYS A 25 0.75 0.48 18.23
CA CYS A 25 0.44 -0.61 19.16
C CYS A 25 0.85 -1.98 18.58
N LEU A 26 0.51 -2.24 17.31
CA LEU A 26 0.93 -3.47 16.65
C LEU A 26 2.45 -3.54 16.43
N ALA A 27 3.11 -2.41 16.13
CA ALA A 27 4.56 -2.36 16.05
C ALA A 27 5.21 -2.74 17.39
N ALA A 28 4.66 -2.25 18.51
CA ALA A 28 5.10 -2.63 19.85
C ALA A 28 4.88 -4.13 20.13
N CYS A 29 3.70 -4.68 19.78
CA CYS A 29 3.44 -6.12 19.93
C CYS A 29 4.42 -6.98 19.12
N ALA A 30 4.73 -6.54 17.89
CA ALA A 30 5.72 -7.18 17.02
C ALA A 30 7.13 -7.13 17.61
N GLY A 31 7.54 -5.98 18.15
CA GLY A 31 8.81 -5.82 18.85
C GLY A 31 8.93 -6.73 20.06
N ALA A 32 7.88 -6.77 20.89
CA ALA A 32 7.80 -7.62 22.08
C ALA A 32 7.92 -9.11 21.71
N ALA A 33 7.07 -9.58 20.78
CA ALA A 33 7.06 -10.97 20.35
C ALA A 33 8.43 -11.40 19.78
N ASN A 34 9.11 -10.52 19.03
CA ASN A 34 10.40 -10.85 18.44
C ASN A 34 11.53 -10.95 19.48
N VAL A 35 11.54 -10.07 20.49
CA VAL A 35 12.53 -10.12 21.59
C VAL A 35 12.26 -11.31 22.52
N ILE A 36 11.00 -11.57 22.87
CA ILE A 36 10.60 -12.74 23.67
C ILE A 36 11.02 -14.03 22.96
N ALA A 37 10.73 -14.15 21.65
CA ALA A 37 11.13 -15.31 20.88
C ALA A 37 12.67 -15.51 20.86
N PHE A 38 13.43 -14.42 20.74
CA PHE A 38 14.88 -14.50 20.79
C PHE A 38 15.40 -14.92 22.17
N LYS A 39 14.86 -14.37 23.27
CA LYS A 39 15.28 -14.72 24.63
C LYS A 39 14.91 -16.15 24.99
N CYS A 40 13.73 -16.64 24.60
CA CYS A 40 13.28 -17.99 24.89
C CYS A 40 13.95 -19.07 24.02
N TRP A 41 14.24 -18.75 22.75
CA TRP A 41 14.61 -19.76 21.75
C TRP A 41 15.86 -19.44 20.93
N SER A 42 16.50 -18.29 21.16
CA SER A 42 17.64 -17.79 20.36
C SER A 42 17.32 -17.59 18.87
N LEU A 43 16.04 -17.41 18.54
CA LEU A 43 15.54 -17.23 17.17
C LEU A 43 14.70 -15.96 17.08
N TYR A 44 15.11 -15.03 16.21
CA TYR A 44 14.29 -13.86 15.87
C TYR A 44 13.21 -14.26 14.86
N ALA A 45 11.94 -14.21 15.26
CA ALA A 45 10.80 -14.67 14.48
C ALA A 45 10.43 -13.76 13.28
N SER A 46 10.60 -12.45 13.38
CA SER A 46 10.24 -11.48 12.31
C SER A 46 11.39 -11.16 11.36
N HIS A 47 12.55 -11.79 11.58
CA HIS A 47 13.82 -11.48 10.95
C HIS A 47 14.08 -12.33 9.69
N VAL A 48 13.29 -12.09 8.65
CA VAL A 48 13.33 -12.92 7.43
C VAL A 48 14.58 -12.66 6.57
N THR A 49 15.10 -11.43 6.52
CA THR A 49 16.33 -11.10 5.75
C THR A 49 17.54 -11.91 6.20
N GLY A 50 17.87 -11.93 7.49
CA GLY A 50 18.98 -12.75 7.94
C GLY A 50 18.63 -14.21 8.15
N SER A 51 17.36 -14.60 8.35
CA SER A 51 16.98 -16.03 8.23
C SER A 51 17.25 -16.56 6.82
N THR A 52 16.95 -15.76 5.78
CA THR A 52 17.28 -16.10 4.39
C THR A 52 18.80 -16.18 4.16
N SER A 53 19.57 -15.26 4.74
CA SER A 53 21.04 -15.33 4.68
C SER A 53 21.59 -16.54 5.45
N ALA A 54 20.96 -16.90 6.57
CA ALA A 54 21.31 -18.08 7.36
C ALA A 54 21.03 -19.37 6.60
N ILE A 55 20.02 -19.44 5.71
CA ILE A 55 19.83 -20.61 4.83
C ILE A 55 21.08 -20.82 3.98
N ALA A 56 21.61 -19.78 3.33
CA ALA A 56 22.80 -19.90 2.49
C ALA A 56 24.03 -20.36 3.30
N PHE A 57 24.26 -19.73 4.45
CA PHE A 57 25.38 -20.07 5.33
C PHE A 57 25.27 -21.49 5.92
N ARG A 58 24.09 -21.89 6.41
CA ARG A 58 23.86 -23.20 7.05
C ARG A 58 23.81 -24.34 6.04
N LEU A 59 23.39 -24.08 4.80
CA LEU A 59 23.42 -25.08 3.73
C LEU A 59 24.85 -25.48 3.38
N GLU A 60 25.74 -24.49 3.24
CA GLU A 60 27.16 -24.77 2.96
C GLU A 60 27.83 -25.52 4.12
N GLY A 61 27.65 -25.06 5.36
CA GLY A 61 28.21 -25.79 6.50
C GLY A 61 27.57 -27.17 6.73
N TYR A 62 26.36 -27.42 6.26
CA TYR A 62 25.79 -28.78 6.21
C TYR A 62 26.53 -29.66 5.20
N HIS A 63 26.86 -29.15 4.01
CA HIS A 63 27.67 -29.89 3.03
C HIS A 63 29.10 -30.17 3.52
N GLN A 64 29.68 -29.25 4.29
CA GLN A 64 31.02 -29.39 4.85
C GLN A 64 31.05 -30.27 6.11
N GLY A 65 29.89 -30.59 6.70
CA GLY A 65 29.78 -31.37 7.94
C GLY A 65 29.91 -30.56 9.23
N ASP A 66 30.06 -29.24 9.14
CA ASP A 66 30.19 -28.31 10.28
C ASP A 66 28.87 -28.09 11.04
N TYR A 67 27.73 -28.17 10.35
CA TYR A 67 26.40 -27.96 10.93
C TYR A 67 25.47 -29.15 10.72
N GLY A 68 24.73 -29.51 11.77
CA GLY A 68 23.64 -30.46 11.67
C GLY A 68 22.47 -29.92 10.85
N SER A 69 21.73 -30.83 10.21
CA SER A 69 20.54 -30.52 9.40
C SER A 69 19.48 -29.69 10.15
N GLU A 70 19.44 -29.79 11.48
CA GLU A 70 18.50 -29.06 12.34
C GLU A 70 18.63 -27.54 12.22
N THR A 71 19.85 -27.01 12.16
CA THR A 71 20.04 -25.55 12.03
C THR A 71 19.53 -25.06 10.66
N LEU A 72 19.74 -25.81 9.59
CA LEU A 72 19.19 -25.46 8.28
C LEU A 72 17.66 -25.48 8.30
N LYS A 73 17.06 -26.53 8.89
CA LYS A 73 15.61 -26.63 9.09
C LYS A 73 15.03 -25.42 9.83
N GLU A 74 15.71 -24.93 10.87
CA GLU A 74 15.26 -23.73 11.59
C GLU A 74 15.15 -22.50 10.69
N ALA A 75 16.19 -22.21 9.91
CA ALA A 75 16.21 -21.04 9.04
C ALA A 75 15.14 -21.14 7.95
N CYS A 76 14.98 -22.32 7.34
CA CYS A 76 13.92 -22.59 6.37
C CYS A 76 12.52 -22.47 7.00
N SER A 77 12.32 -23.04 8.19
CA SER A 77 11.02 -23.04 8.87
C SER A 77 10.58 -21.63 9.25
N LEU A 78 11.50 -20.76 9.71
CA LEU A 78 11.16 -19.36 10.03
C LEU A 78 10.70 -18.58 8.80
N VAL A 79 11.43 -18.70 7.68
CA VAL A 79 11.06 -18.04 6.41
C VAL A 79 9.73 -18.58 5.90
N PHE A 80 9.55 -19.90 5.90
CA PHE A 80 8.33 -20.54 5.43
C PHE A 80 7.12 -20.22 6.32
N SER A 81 7.27 -20.26 7.64
CA SER A 81 6.17 -19.97 8.56
C SER A 81 5.73 -18.52 8.49
N PHE A 82 6.68 -17.58 8.36
CA PHE A 82 6.37 -16.18 8.09
C PHE A 82 5.57 -16.02 6.78
N LEU A 83 5.99 -16.72 5.72
CA LEU A 83 5.29 -16.73 4.43
C LEU A 83 3.87 -17.29 4.58
N VAL A 84 3.67 -18.38 5.32
CA VAL A 84 2.36 -18.98 5.61
C VAL A 84 1.45 -18.01 6.37
N GLY A 85 2.00 -17.27 7.35
CA GLY A 85 1.28 -16.19 8.03
C GLY A 85 0.78 -15.12 7.06
N ALA A 86 1.68 -14.61 6.21
CA ALA A 86 1.33 -13.61 5.21
C ALA A 86 0.33 -14.14 4.16
N TYR A 87 0.45 -15.41 3.77
CA TYR A 87 -0.48 -16.13 2.90
C TYR A 87 -1.88 -16.22 3.51
N THR A 88 -1.96 -16.59 4.78
CA THR A 88 -3.22 -16.65 5.53
C THR A 88 -3.89 -15.27 5.56
N CYS A 89 -3.12 -14.20 5.76
CA CYS A 89 -3.67 -12.84 5.67
C CYS A 89 -4.24 -12.54 4.28
N GLY A 90 -3.55 -12.96 3.21
CA GLY A 90 -4.01 -12.77 1.83
C GLY A 90 -5.32 -13.49 1.53
N ILE A 91 -5.57 -14.64 2.17
CA ILE A 91 -6.86 -15.34 2.07
C ILE A 91 -7.97 -14.54 2.77
N LEU A 92 -7.67 -14.01 3.96
CA LEU A 92 -8.65 -13.32 4.82
C LEU A 92 -8.98 -11.89 4.35
N ILE A 93 -8.02 -11.20 3.73
CA ILE A 93 -8.11 -9.77 3.44
C ILE A 93 -7.81 -9.55 1.95
N ASP A 94 -8.85 -9.13 1.24
CA ASP A 94 -8.79 -8.80 -0.20
C ASP A 94 -8.24 -7.38 -0.45
N LYS A 95 -7.74 -7.11 -1.66
CA LYS A 95 -7.25 -5.78 -2.04
C LYS A 95 -8.42 -4.78 -2.06
N ASN A 96 -8.14 -3.52 -1.71
CA ASN A 96 -9.06 -2.37 -1.81
C ASN A 96 -10.28 -2.35 -0.85
N GLN A 97 -10.26 -3.14 0.22
CA GLN A 97 -11.31 -3.13 1.25
C GLN A 97 -10.81 -2.34 2.48
N VAL A 98 -10.49 -1.06 2.30
CA VAL A 98 -10.00 -0.19 3.41
C VAL A 98 -11.15 0.44 4.20
N HIS A 99 -12.40 0.24 3.78
CA HIS A 99 -13.55 0.68 4.57
C HIS A 99 -13.72 -0.20 5.82
N PHE A 100 -13.92 0.45 6.96
CA PHE A 100 -14.22 -0.18 8.25
C PHE A 100 -15.42 -1.15 8.18
N LEU A 101 -16.33 -0.93 7.22
CA LEU A 101 -17.51 -1.76 6.93
C LEU A 101 -17.30 -2.80 5.81
N GLY A 102 -16.16 -2.80 5.12
CA GLY A 102 -15.85 -3.68 3.99
C GLY A 102 -15.85 -5.17 4.35
N LYS A 103 -15.78 -6.06 3.35
CA LYS A 103 -15.80 -7.53 3.45
C LYS A 103 -14.52 -8.14 4.04
N ALA A 104 -13.50 -7.35 4.36
CA ALA A 104 -12.24 -7.83 4.90
C ALA A 104 -12.37 -8.30 6.37
N PHE A 105 -11.69 -9.40 6.71
CA PHE A 105 -11.75 -10.03 8.03
C PHE A 105 -10.60 -9.60 8.95
N TYR A 106 -10.38 -8.30 9.12
CA TYR A 106 -9.29 -7.76 9.96
C TYR A 106 -9.38 -8.25 11.42
N GLY A 107 -10.59 -8.27 12.00
CA GLY A 107 -10.80 -8.78 13.35
C GLY A 107 -10.42 -10.26 13.51
N LEU A 108 -10.75 -11.10 12.52
CA LEU A 108 -10.37 -12.51 12.51
C LEU A 108 -8.86 -12.67 12.36
N ALA A 109 -8.21 -11.88 11.50
CA ALA A 109 -6.75 -11.90 11.35
C ALA A 109 -6.04 -11.56 12.68
N LEU A 110 -6.55 -10.60 13.45
CA LEU A 110 -6.04 -10.26 14.79
C LEU A 110 -6.26 -11.38 15.82
N VAL A 111 -7.43 -12.02 15.81
CA VAL A 111 -7.72 -13.16 16.70
C VAL A 111 -6.83 -14.35 16.34
N LEU A 112 -6.61 -14.63 15.06
CA LEU A 112 -5.68 -15.67 14.61
C LEU A 112 -4.24 -15.34 14.99
N ASN A 113 -3.82 -14.07 14.88
CA ASN A 113 -2.51 -13.63 15.36
C ASN A 113 -2.34 -13.93 16.85
N SER A 114 -3.35 -13.57 17.66
CA SER A 114 -3.40 -13.87 19.08
C SER A 114 -3.32 -15.38 19.35
N ALA A 115 -4.11 -16.19 18.64
CA ALA A 115 -4.12 -17.64 18.78
C ALA A 115 -2.76 -18.27 18.46
N LEU A 116 -2.05 -17.79 17.44
CA LEU A 116 -0.69 -18.24 17.10
C LEU A 116 0.30 -17.92 18.23
N LEU A 117 0.23 -16.72 18.81
CA LEU A 117 1.10 -16.31 19.93
C LEU A 117 0.77 -17.09 21.23
N VAL A 118 -0.51 -17.31 21.53
CA VAL A 118 -0.93 -18.17 22.65
C VAL A 118 -0.41 -19.59 22.43
N SER A 119 -0.57 -20.15 21.23
CA SER A 119 -0.09 -21.50 20.91
C SER A 119 1.43 -21.59 21.08
N ALA A 120 2.19 -20.59 20.60
CA ALA A 120 3.63 -20.52 20.79
C ALA A 120 4.06 -20.47 22.27
N ALA A 121 3.22 -19.90 23.14
CA ALA A 121 3.49 -19.84 24.58
C ALA A 121 3.41 -21.20 25.30
N PHE A 122 2.63 -22.14 24.76
CA PHE A 122 2.33 -23.42 25.41
C PHE A 122 2.87 -24.65 24.67
N VAL A 123 3.18 -24.52 23.38
CA VAL A 123 3.65 -25.66 22.58
C VAL A 123 5.06 -26.10 23.02
N PRO A 124 5.27 -27.42 23.22
CA PRO A 124 6.61 -27.95 23.45
C PRO A 124 7.41 -27.92 22.14
N GLY A 125 8.66 -27.45 22.22
CA GLY A 125 9.61 -27.49 21.11
C GLY A 125 9.98 -26.11 20.55
N ARG A 126 11.28 -25.82 20.60
CA ARG A 126 11.89 -24.56 20.16
C ARG A 126 11.48 -24.14 18.75
N LEU A 127 11.61 -25.05 17.80
CA LEU A 127 11.39 -24.78 16.38
C LEU A 127 9.92 -24.46 16.08
N LEU A 128 8.99 -25.27 16.61
CA LEU A 128 7.56 -25.08 16.37
C LEU A 128 7.06 -23.78 17.01
N ALA A 129 7.48 -23.49 18.24
CA ALA A 129 7.10 -22.26 18.93
C ALA A 129 7.62 -21.01 18.19
N ALA A 130 8.90 -20.99 17.80
CA ALA A 130 9.47 -19.88 17.01
C ALA A 130 8.79 -19.73 15.63
N SER A 131 8.41 -20.85 15.00
CA SER A 131 7.68 -20.88 13.74
C SER A 131 6.27 -20.28 13.86
N LEU A 132 5.56 -20.57 14.95
CA LEU A 132 4.26 -19.97 15.25
C LEU A 132 4.36 -18.45 15.45
N VAL A 133 5.39 -17.97 16.17
CA VAL A 133 5.63 -16.51 16.28
C VAL A 133 5.99 -15.91 14.92
N ALA A 134 6.76 -16.59 14.09
CA ALA A 134 7.09 -16.12 12.75
C ALA A 134 5.84 -16.02 11.86
N ALA A 135 4.93 -16.99 11.93
CA ALA A 135 3.64 -16.96 11.27
C ALA A 135 2.76 -15.81 11.78
N ALA A 136 2.71 -15.58 13.10
CA ALA A 136 2.01 -14.46 13.71
C ALA A 136 2.53 -13.11 13.16
N CYS A 137 3.85 -12.91 13.18
CA CYS A 137 4.49 -11.73 12.59
C CYS A 137 4.16 -11.58 11.09
N GLY A 138 4.26 -12.65 10.30
CA GLY A 138 3.92 -12.64 8.87
C GLY A 138 2.48 -12.22 8.59
N LEU A 139 1.53 -12.79 9.34
CA LEU A 139 0.10 -12.45 9.29
C LEU A 139 -0.12 -10.98 9.64
N GLN A 140 0.48 -10.51 10.74
CA GLN A 140 0.33 -9.13 11.21
C GLN A 140 0.90 -8.11 10.21
N ASN A 141 2.06 -8.39 9.62
CA ASN A 141 2.66 -7.50 8.62
C ASN A 141 1.79 -7.36 7.38
N ALA A 142 1.32 -8.50 6.85
CA ALA A 142 0.45 -8.52 5.68
C ALA A 142 -0.86 -7.79 5.96
N MET A 143 -1.41 -7.95 7.16
CA MET A 143 -2.62 -7.27 7.58
C MET A 143 -2.41 -5.75 7.62
N CYS A 144 -1.31 -5.27 8.22
CA CYS A 144 -1.01 -3.84 8.27
C CYS A 144 -0.84 -3.25 6.87
N THR A 145 -0.19 -3.97 5.95
CA THR A 145 -0.05 -3.52 4.55
C THR A 145 -1.37 -3.39 3.81
N SER A 146 -2.33 -4.27 4.10
CA SER A 146 -3.65 -4.23 3.46
C SER A 146 -4.59 -3.22 4.13
N HIS A 147 -4.53 -3.08 5.46
CA HIS A 147 -5.46 -2.23 6.21
C HIS A 147 -5.12 -0.74 6.14
N PHE A 148 -3.84 -0.39 6.19
CA PHE A 148 -3.39 1.00 6.34
C PHE A 148 -2.62 1.51 5.12
N GLY A 149 -2.72 0.76 4.01
CA GLY A 149 -1.91 0.96 2.83
C GLY A 149 -0.44 0.65 3.08
N THR A 150 0.40 0.96 2.09
CA THR A 150 1.84 0.65 2.14
C THR A 150 2.64 1.45 3.17
N ILE A 151 2.01 2.35 3.93
CA ILE A 151 2.68 3.31 4.82
C ILE A 151 2.95 2.68 6.19
N ILE A 152 2.00 1.95 6.76
CA ILE A 152 2.15 1.36 8.10
C ILE A 152 2.52 -0.12 7.98
N ARG A 153 3.73 -0.47 8.42
CA ARG A 153 4.23 -1.84 8.48
C ARG A 153 5.00 -2.06 9.79
N THR A 154 4.69 -3.13 10.51
CA THR A 154 5.03 -3.25 11.94
C THR A 154 6.40 -3.86 12.21
N THR A 155 6.81 -4.93 11.52
CA THR A 155 8.17 -5.52 11.67
C THR A 155 9.13 -5.12 10.54
N HIS A 156 8.72 -4.19 9.68
CA HIS A 156 9.40 -3.81 8.44
C HIS A 156 10.54 -2.80 8.68
N VAL A 157 11.29 -2.94 9.77
CA VAL A 157 12.23 -1.91 10.23
C VAL A 157 13.32 -1.60 9.20
N THR A 158 13.81 -2.58 8.43
CA THR A 158 14.76 -2.34 7.33
C THR A 158 14.21 -1.35 6.30
N GLY A 159 12.95 -1.50 5.89
CA GLY A 159 12.34 -0.56 4.94
C GLY A 159 12.01 0.79 5.59
N THR A 160 11.54 0.78 6.85
CA THR A 160 11.32 1.99 7.64
C THR A 160 12.60 2.83 7.74
N MET A 161 13.76 2.24 8.03
CA MET A 161 15.03 2.97 8.11
C MET A 161 15.55 3.44 6.75
N THR A 162 15.34 2.68 5.68
CA THR A 162 15.62 3.15 4.32
C THR A 162 14.78 4.39 3.98
N ASP A 163 13.49 4.37 4.30
CA ASP A 163 12.57 5.46 4.00
C ASP A 163 12.85 6.69 4.89
N ILE A 164 13.17 6.49 6.18
CA ILE A 164 13.59 7.57 7.09
C ILE A 164 14.87 8.23 6.56
N GLY A 165 15.93 7.45 6.32
CA GLY A 165 17.22 7.98 5.87
C GLY A 165 17.08 8.74 4.56
N SER A 166 16.51 8.11 3.53
CA SER A 166 16.35 8.76 2.22
C SER A 166 15.48 10.01 2.27
N THR A 167 14.46 10.05 3.13
CA THR A 167 13.60 11.22 3.30
C THR A 167 14.31 12.35 4.06
N MET A 168 15.05 12.03 5.12
CA MET A 168 15.91 12.99 5.80
C MET A 168 16.96 13.58 4.86
N GLY A 169 17.61 12.75 4.04
CA GLY A 169 18.62 13.18 3.08
C GLY A 169 18.07 14.16 2.05
N ARG A 170 16.87 13.89 1.51
CA ARG A 170 16.20 14.78 0.56
C ARG A 170 15.84 16.13 1.18
N ILE A 171 15.27 16.14 2.39
CA ILE A 171 14.99 17.38 3.13
C ILE A 171 16.29 18.17 3.36
N SER A 172 17.35 17.51 3.85
CA SER A 172 18.65 18.14 4.07
C SER A 172 19.21 18.74 2.78
N MET A 173 19.09 18.05 1.65
CA MET A 173 19.58 18.55 0.36
C MET A 173 18.81 19.80 -0.10
N ILE A 174 17.49 19.87 0.12
CA ILE A 174 16.70 21.07 -0.20
C ILE A 174 17.18 22.26 0.65
N TYR A 175 17.38 22.07 1.96
CA TYR A 175 17.90 23.12 2.84
C TYR A 175 19.33 23.52 2.49
N LEU A 176 20.19 22.57 2.11
CA LEU A 176 21.56 22.83 1.67
C LEU A 176 21.58 23.67 0.38
N ARG A 177 20.75 23.32 -0.61
CA ARG A 177 20.59 24.11 -1.85
C ARG A 177 20.10 25.52 -1.55
N ARG A 178 19.15 25.68 -0.62
CA ARG A 178 18.66 26.98 -0.16
C ARG A 178 19.79 27.83 0.42
N ALA A 179 20.58 27.24 1.33
CA ALA A 179 21.70 27.91 1.99
C ALA A 179 22.79 28.33 0.98
N CYS A 180 23.18 27.43 0.07
CA CYS A 180 24.22 27.70 -0.92
C CYS A 180 23.80 28.72 -2.00
N ARG A 181 22.50 28.79 -2.35
CA ARG A 181 22.00 29.67 -3.43
C ARG A 181 21.35 30.97 -2.93
N CYS A 182 21.29 31.19 -1.61
CA CYS A 182 20.59 32.32 -0.99
C CYS A 182 19.18 32.58 -1.55
N ARG A 183 18.46 31.52 -1.95
CA ARG A 183 17.13 31.61 -2.57
C ARG A 183 16.03 31.31 -1.57
N GLN A 184 14.85 31.89 -1.78
CA GLN A 184 13.64 31.41 -1.11
C GLN A 184 13.22 30.02 -1.61
N LEU A 185 12.56 29.28 -0.72
CA LEU A 185 11.94 27.99 -1.05
C LEU A 185 10.72 28.21 -1.94
N THR A 186 10.66 27.46 -3.03
CA THR A 186 9.45 27.39 -3.87
C THR A 186 8.30 26.71 -3.14
N ASP A 187 7.07 26.95 -3.59
CA ASP A 187 5.88 26.29 -3.05
C ASP A 187 5.93 24.77 -3.22
N VAL A 188 6.57 24.29 -4.29
CA VAL A 188 6.84 22.87 -4.55
C VAL A 188 7.79 22.30 -3.51
N GLU A 189 8.96 22.92 -3.30
CA GLU A 189 9.92 22.49 -2.27
C GLU A 189 9.29 22.51 -0.86
N ARG A 190 8.47 23.53 -0.56
CA ARG A 190 7.74 23.62 0.71
C ARG A 190 6.70 22.50 0.86
N ALA A 191 5.98 22.17 -0.21
CA ALA A 191 5.04 21.06 -0.24
C ALA A 191 5.75 19.71 -0.06
N GLU A 192 6.89 19.51 -0.72
CA GLU A 192 7.70 18.30 -0.60
C GLU A 192 8.23 18.12 0.83
N ILE A 193 8.85 19.16 1.41
CA ILE A 193 9.29 19.15 2.81
C ILE A 193 8.12 18.82 3.73
N GLY A 194 6.97 19.45 3.54
CA GLY A 194 5.79 19.21 4.36
C GLY A 194 5.29 17.76 4.30
N VAL A 195 5.26 17.17 3.10
CA VAL A 195 4.90 15.75 2.91
C VAL A 195 5.92 14.82 3.55
N ASP A 196 7.20 15.06 3.29
CA ASP A 196 8.29 14.23 3.76
C ASP A 196 8.46 14.31 5.29
N ALA A 197 8.28 15.49 5.90
CA ALA A 197 8.23 15.65 7.35
C ALA A 197 7.06 14.86 7.98
N ARG A 198 5.87 14.88 7.36
CA ARG A 198 4.73 14.07 7.83
C ARG A 198 5.01 12.56 7.71
N LYS A 199 5.65 12.12 6.62
CA LYS A 199 6.09 10.72 6.46
C LYS A 199 7.08 10.31 7.55
N LEU A 200 8.09 11.14 7.81
CA LEU A 200 9.06 10.93 8.88
C LEU A 200 8.39 10.76 10.23
N GLY A 201 7.42 11.61 10.58
CA GLY A 201 6.69 11.49 11.84
C GLY A 201 5.98 10.13 12.01
N VAL A 202 5.38 9.59 10.95
CA VAL A 202 4.73 8.27 10.98
C VAL A 202 5.77 7.15 11.12
N LEU A 203 6.82 7.19 10.31
CA LEU A 203 7.86 6.15 10.24
C LEU A 203 8.71 6.09 11.52
N SER A 204 9.14 7.24 12.05
CA SER A 204 9.88 7.33 13.30
C SER A 204 9.04 6.85 14.48
N GLY A 205 7.74 7.14 14.49
CA GLY A 205 6.81 6.58 15.47
C GLY A 205 6.75 5.05 15.41
N LEU A 206 6.62 4.46 14.22
CA LEU A 206 6.60 3.00 14.06
C LEU A 206 7.87 2.33 14.59
N TRP A 207 9.04 2.89 14.27
CA TRP A 207 10.30 2.36 14.78
C TRP A 207 10.42 2.50 16.31
N SER A 208 10.06 3.67 16.85
CA SER A 208 10.13 3.92 18.29
C SER A 208 9.24 2.96 19.07
N PHE A 209 8.00 2.76 18.62
CA PHE A 209 7.10 1.81 19.27
C PHE A 209 7.53 0.35 19.10
N TYR A 210 8.13 -0.02 17.97
CA TYR A 210 8.75 -1.34 17.82
C TYR A 210 9.88 -1.56 18.84
N LEU A 211 10.75 -0.57 19.03
CA LEU A 211 11.83 -0.62 20.02
C LEU A 211 11.29 -0.68 21.46
N ILE A 212 10.35 0.19 21.81
CA ILE A 212 9.66 0.19 23.12
C ILE A 212 9.00 -1.16 23.37
N GLY A 213 8.32 -1.71 22.37
CA GLY A 213 7.74 -3.04 22.43
C GLY A 213 8.78 -4.12 22.74
N GLY A 214 9.96 -4.05 22.13
CA GLY A 214 11.08 -4.95 22.44
C GLY A 214 11.54 -4.84 23.90
N LEU A 215 11.64 -3.61 24.44
CA LEU A 215 12.00 -3.35 25.84
C LEU A 215 10.93 -3.88 26.80
N VAL A 216 9.67 -3.66 26.49
CA VAL A 216 8.55 -4.24 27.24
C VAL A 216 8.60 -5.77 27.15
N GLY A 217 8.88 -6.33 25.98
CA GLY A 217 8.98 -7.77 25.78
C GLY A 217 10.03 -8.44 26.67
N ILE A 218 11.23 -7.87 26.75
CA ILE A 218 12.27 -8.41 27.64
C ILE A 218 11.95 -8.22 29.11
N TYR A 219 11.41 -7.06 29.49
CA TYR A 219 10.98 -6.81 30.86
C TYR A 219 9.92 -7.81 31.32
N MET A 220 8.95 -8.12 30.46
CA MET A 220 7.89 -9.08 30.75
C MET A 220 8.39 -10.52 30.78
N GLU A 221 9.34 -10.87 29.93
CA GLU A 221 10.00 -12.18 29.98
C GLU A 221 10.76 -12.36 31.29
N ASN A 222 11.46 -11.34 31.78
CA ASN A 222 12.14 -11.39 33.08
C ASN A 222 11.17 -11.60 34.25
N ILE A 223 9.93 -11.11 34.18
CA ILE A 223 8.91 -11.31 35.22
C ILE A 223 8.28 -12.70 35.13
N VAL A 224 7.89 -13.11 33.92
CA VAL A 224 7.10 -14.33 33.69
C VAL A 224 7.98 -15.58 33.55
N ALA A 225 9.30 -15.38 33.33
CA ALA A 225 10.32 -16.41 33.12
C ALA A 225 9.94 -17.42 32.04
N GLY A 226 9.99 -16.99 30.78
CA GLY A 226 9.82 -17.84 29.61
C GLY A 226 8.68 -17.49 28.66
N PRO A 227 8.23 -18.44 27.82
CA PRO A 227 7.44 -18.15 26.62
C PRO A 227 6.02 -17.65 26.91
N LYS A 228 5.55 -17.79 28.15
CA LYS A 228 4.27 -17.23 28.61
C LYS A 228 4.22 -15.70 28.55
N ALA A 229 5.36 -15.01 28.46
CA ALA A 229 5.39 -13.58 28.18
C ALA A 229 4.70 -13.20 26.85
N LEU A 230 4.59 -14.14 25.90
CA LEU A 230 3.85 -13.94 24.64
C LEU A 230 2.34 -13.71 24.84
N LEU A 231 1.79 -14.06 26.01
CA LEU A 231 0.37 -13.83 26.32
C LEU A 231 0.00 -12.34 26.36
N ILE A 232 0.97 -11.44 26.59
CA ILE A 232 0.74 -10.00 26.59
C ILE A 232 0.51 -9.46 25.16
N PRO A 233 1.44 -9.62 24.19
CA PRO A 233 1.14 -9.24 22.82
C PRO A 233 -0.05 -10.03 22.24
N ALA A 234 -0.28 -11.26 22.70
CA ALA A 234 -1.48 -12.02 22.33
C ALA A 234 -2.78 -11.40 22.86
N SER A 235 -2.83 -10.95 24.12
CA SER A 235 -4.02 -10.34 24.71
C SER A 235 -4.35 -8.99 24.07
N VAL A 236 -3.32 -8.18 23.78
CA VAL A 236 -3.48 -6.91 23.07
C VAL A 236 -4.04 -7.14 21.67
N THR A 237 -3.43 -8.03 20.88
CA THR A 237 -3.90 -8.31 19.52
C THR A 237 -5.28 -8.96 19.50
N GLY A 238 -5.55 -9.89 20.42
CA GLY A 238 -6.84 -10.57 20.57
C GLY A 238 -7.96 -9.61 20.97
N SER A 239 -7.74 -8.77 21.99
CA SER A 239 -8.70 -7.76 22.42
C SER A 239 -8.97 -6.72 21.33
N MET A 240 -7.95 -6.27 20.60
CA MET A 240 -8.12 -5.40 19.43
C MET A 240 -8.95 -6.09 18.34
N GLY A 241 -8.73 -7.38 18.09
CA GLY A 241 -9.51 -8.17 17.13
C GLY A 241 -10.98 -8.30 17.51
N LEU A 242 -11.25 -8.69 18.75
CA LEU A 242 -12.62 -8.82 19.29
C LEU A 242 -13.34 -7.47 19.31
N THR A 243 -12.66 -6.42 19.77
CA THR A 243 -13.20 -5.05 19.80
C THR A 243 -13.52 -4.58 18.38
N TYR A 244 -12.63 -4.81 17.41
CA TYR A 244 -12.88 -4.48 16.02
C TYR A 244 -14.12 -5.20 15.47
N MET A 245 -14.30 -6.49 15.77
CA MET A 245 -15.49 -7.24 15.35
C MET A 245 -16.76 -6.72 16.01
N ALA A 246 -16.73 -6.47 17.32
CA ALA A 246 -17.86 -5.92 18.07
C ALA A 246 -18.25 -4.52 17.56
N CYS A 247 -17.29 -3.59 17.45
CA CYS A 247 -17.54 -2.25 16.92
C CYS A 247 -18.03 -2.29 15.47
N ARG A 248 -17.49 -3.18 14.63
CA ARG A 248 -17.97 -3.34 13.26
C ARG A 248 -19.40 -3.85 13.21
N GLN A 249 -19.78 -4.78 14.09
CA GLN A 249 -21.13 -5.30 14.18
C GLN A 249 -22.10 -4.22 14.66
N LEU A 250 -21.77 -3.53 15.76
CA LEU A 250 -22.56 -2.42 16.30
C LEU A 250 -22.74 -1.30 15.28
N LEU A 251 -21.68 -0.93 14.55
CA LEU A 251 -21.76 0.10 13.52
C LEU A 251 -22.63 -0.34 12.33
N LYS A 252 -22.56 -1.61 11.92
CA LYS A 252 -23.45 -2.14 10.89
C LYS A 252 -24.91 -2.07 11.34
N ASP A 253 -25.19 -2.44 12.58
CA ASP A 253 -26.55 -2.45 13.11
C ASP A 253 -27.06 -1.00 13.29
N TYR A 254 -26.20 -0.07 13.69
CA TYR A 254 -26.50 1.35 13.78
C TYR A 254 -26.75 1.99 12.41
N ILE A 255 -25.92 1.71 11.40
CA ILE A 255 -26.13 2.22 10.03
C ILE A 255 -27.42 1.67 9.45
N LYS A 256 -27.69 0.37 9.60
CA LYS A 256 -28.97 -0.22 9.19
C LYS A 256 -30.16 0.45 9.88
N LYS A 257 -30.01 0.82 11.15
CA LYS A 257 -31.05 1.53 11.90
C LYS A 257 -31.27 2.93 11.32
N LEU A 258 -30.20 3.69 11.09
CA LEU A 258 -30.27 5.02 10.49
C LEU A 258 -30.86 5.00 9.07
N GLU A 259 -30.43 4.06 8.22
CA GLU A 259 -30.97 3.90 6.88
C GLU A 259 -32.46 3.53 6.92
N LYS A 260 -32.87 2.68 7.88
CA LYS A 260 -34.28 2.35 8.08
C LYS A 260 -35.10 3.54 8.59
N GLU A 261 -34.55 4.34 9.50
CA GLU A 261 -35.19 5.55 10.02
C GLU A 261 -35.32 6.62 8.93
N ARG A 262 -34.27 6.81 8.12
CA ARG A 262 -34.26 7.72 6.96
C ARG A 262 -35.27 7.30 5.91
N PHE A 263 -35.23 6.04 5.47
CA PHE A 263 -36.23 5.48 4.57
C PHE A 263 -37.66 5.64 5.09
N SER A 264 -37.88 5.48 6.40
CA SER A 264 -39.19 5.70 7.01
C SER A 264 -39.61 7.18 7.06
N ALA A 265 -38.67 8.11 7.13
CA ALA A 265 -38.93 9.55 7.10
C ALA A 265 -39.29 9.98 5.67
N ASP A 266 -38.47 9.59 4.70
CA ASP A 266 -38.65 9.91 3.28
C ASP A 266 -39.98 9.32 2.76
N LEU A 267 -40.34 8.09 3.20
CA LEU A 267 -41.65 7.49 2.88
C LEU A 267 -42.82 8.30 3.46
N LYS A 268 -42.70 8.84 4.68
CA LYS A 268 -43.75 9.67 5.30
C LYS A 268 -43.87 11.02 4.60
N GLU A 269 -42.75 11.62 4.22
CA GLU A 269 -42.71 12.88 3.47
C GLU A 269 -43.40 12.70 2.11
N ALA A 270 -43.04 11.66 1.37
CA ALA A 270 -43.69 11.30 0.11
C ALA A 270 -45.21 11.07 0.30
N GLN A 271 -45.62 10.32 1.33
CA GLN A 271 -47.04 10.11 1.65
C GLN A 271 -47.77 11.42 1.98
N SER A 272 -47.14 12.34 2.70
CA SER A 272 -47.73 13.63 3.06
C SER A 272 -47.87 14.57 1.86
N ALA A 273 -46.88 14.59 0.97
CA ALA A 273 -46.93 15.34 -0.29
C ALA A 273 -48.05 14.82 -1.20
N LEU A 274 -48.18 13.50 -1.31
CA LEU A 274 -49.28 12.83 -2.03
C LEU A 274 -50.66 13.17 -1.45
N ALA A 275 -50.79 13.20 -0.12
CA ALA A 275 -52.04 13.56 0.55
C ALA A 275 -52.45 15.01 0.27
N HIS A 276 -51.49 15.94 0.35
CA HIS A 276 -51.70 17.36 0.11
C HIS A 276 -52.10 17.63 -1.35
N MET A 277 -51.38 17.04 -2.30
CA MET A 277 -51.67 17.15 -3.72
C MET A 277 -53.04 16.56 -4.07
N GLY A 278 -53.39 15.39 -3.51
CA GLY A 278 -54.71 14.78 -3.67
C GLY A 278 -55.87 15.67 -3.19
N SER A 279 -55.70 16.39 -2.08
CA SER A 279 -56.71 17.35 -1.60
C SER A 279 -56.87 18.57 -2.51
N ARG A 280 -55.77 19.13 -3.03
CA ARG A 280 -55.81 20.30 -3.95
C ARG A 280 -56.36 19.94 -5.33
N LEU A 281 -56.10 18.72 -5.81
CA LEU A 281 -56.72 18.20 -7.03
C LEU A 281 -58.24 18.07 -6.89
N HIS A 282 -58.72 17.62 -5.73
CA HIS A 282 -60.15 17.57 -5.43
C HIS A 282 -60.78 18.97 -5.42
N ASP A 283 -60.07 19.97 -4.89
CA ASP A 283 -60.50 21.37 -4.90
C ASP A 283 -60.52 21.96 -6.32
N LEU A 284 -59.59 21.57 -7.20
CA LEU A 284 -59.55 21.98 -8.60
C LEU A 284 -60.73 21.44 -9.43
N GLU A 285 -61.11 20.17 -9.21
CA GLU A 285 -62.32 19.59 -9.81
C GLU A 285 -63.60 20.33 -9.40
N SER A 286 -63.57 21.06 -8.27
CA SER A 286 -64.70 21.84 -7.75
C SER A 286 -64.75 23.30 -8.23
N GLY A 287 -63.83 23.75 -9.10
CA GLY A 287 -63.96 25.00 -9.87
C GLY A 287 -62.92 26.11 -9.61
N GLY A 288 -61.64 25.77 -9.41
CA GLY A 288 -60.56 26.73 -9.09
C GLY A 288 -59.75 27.31 -10.27
N GLN A 289 -59.20 28.52 -10.07
CA GLN A 289 -58.51 29.42 -11.01
C GLN A 289 -57.16 28.91 -11.59
N SER A 290 -56.73 29.50 -12.72
CA SER A 290 -55.54 29.16 -13.52
C SER A 290 -54.18 29.32 -12.83
N ASP A 291 -54.07 30.15 -11.78
CA ASP A 291 -52.81 30.33 -11.04
C ASP A 291 -52.43 29.09 -10.21
N LEU A 292 -53.38 28.18 -9.94
CA LEU A 292 -53.13 26.94 -9.20
C LEU A 292 -52.32 25.90 -10.00
N VAL A 293 -52.34 25.97 -11.34
CA VAL A 293 -51.73 24.95 -12.21
C VAL A 293 -50.21 25.05 -12.23
N VAL A 294 -49.65 26.26 -12.10
CA VAL A 294 -48.20 26.50 -12.07
C VAL A 294 -47.60 26.02 -10.73
N ASP A 295 -48.30 26.23 -9.61
CA ASP A 295 -47.93 25.69 -8.30
C ASP A 295 -47.90 24.15 -8.29
N LEU A 296 -48.78 23.51 -9.06
CA LEU A 296 -48.91 22.06 -9.13
C LEU A 296 -47.77 21.38 -9.88
N ASP A 297 -47.20 22.03 -10.91
CA ASP A 297 -46.03 21.52 -11.63
C ASP A 297 -44.77 21.55 -10.76
N GLU A 298 -44.58 22.61 -9.97
CA GLU A 298 -43.47 22.73 -9.02
C GLU A 298 -43.59 21.71 -7.86
N GLU A 299 -44.80 21.53 -7.31
CA GLU A 299 -45.08 20.49 -6.31
C GLU A 299 -44.89 19.06 -6.85
N MET A 300 -45.27 18.80 -8.11
CA MET A 300 -45.08 17.51 -8.76
C MET A 300 -43.59 17.21 -9.03
N GLY A 301 -42.80 18.23 -9.37
CA GLY A 301 -41.33 18.12 -9.47
C GLY A 301 -40.68 17.70 -8.15
N ASN A 302 -41.07 18.35 -7.04
CA ASN A 302 -40.57 18.03 -5.71
C ASN A 302 -40.98 16.60 -5.27
N MET A 303 -42.16 16.12 -5.66
CA MET A 303 -42.60 14.74 -5.39
C MET A 303 -41.75 13.70 -6.13
N ILE A 304 -41.45 13.94 -7.41
CA ILE A 304 -40.62 13.03 -8.21
C ILE A 304 -39.22 12.90 -7.58
N GLU A 305 -38.65 14.01 -7.10
CA GLU A 305 -37.36 14.02 -6.41
C GLU A 305 -37.40 13.20 -5.11
N ALA A 306 -38.44 13.38 -4.27
CA ALA A 306 -38.65 12.59 -3.07
C ALA A 306 -38.82 11.08 -3.36
N LEU A 307 -39.53 10.72 -4.43
CA LEU A 307 -39.70 9.31 -4.85
C LEU A 307 -38.40 8.68 -5.35
N HIS A 308 -37.55 9.44 -6.04
CA HIS A 308 -36.21 9.03 -6.44
C HIS A 308 -35.31 8.78 -5.23
N GLU A 309 -35.39 9.60 -4.18
CA GLU A 309 -34.65 9.38 -2.94
C GLU A 309 -35.10 8.10 -2.21
N VAL A 310 -36.40 7.84 -2.15
CA VAL A 310 -36.97 6.60 -1.59
C VAL A 310 -36.50 5.36 -2.36
N GLU A 311 -36.43 5.43 -3.70
CA GLU A 311 -35.92 4.33 -4.54
C GLU A 311 -34.44 4.06 -4.26
N ALA A 312 -33.62 5.10 -4.16
CA ALA A 312 -32.19 4.99 -3.86
C ALA A 312 -31.93 4.40 -2.46
N ASP A 313 -32.71 4.81 -1.45
CA ASP A 313 -32.60 4.30 -0.08
C ASP A 313 -33.10 2.85 0.03
N PHE A 314 -34.15 2.48 -0.74
CA PHE A 314 -34.59 1.08 -0.85
C PHE A 314 -33.51 0.17 -1.44
N ASP A 315 -32.87 0.59 -2.54
CA ASP A 315 -31.81 -0.18 -3.21
C ASP A 315 -30.58 -0.38 -2.31
N ASN A 316 -30.24 0.64 -1.51
CA ASN A 316 -29.18 0.56 -0.50
C ASN A 316 -29.52 -0.46 0.60
N LEU A 317 -30.73 -0.39 1.18
CA LEU A 317 -31.20 -1.35 2.19
C LEU A 317 -31.27 -2.79 1.65
N TYR A 318 -31.71 -2.95 0.39
CA TYR A 318 -31.82 -4.25 -0.26
C TYR A 318 -30.43 -4.88 -0.56
N GLN A 319 -29.47 -4.11 -1.06
CA GLN A 319 -28.08 -4.58 -1.22
C GLN A 319 -27.45 -5.01 0.11
N GLN A 320 -27.80 -4.35 1.22
CA GLN A 320 -27.29 -4.71 2.53
C GLN A 320 -27.95 -5.96 3.14
N SER A 321 -29.25 -6.20 2.87
CA SER A 321 -29.94 -7.41 3.33
C SER A 321 -29.42 -8.69 2.64
N SER A 322 -29.16 -8.63 1.33
CA SER A 322 -28.58 -9.73 0.55
C SER A 322 -27.14 -10.07 0.95
N HIS A 323 -26.45 -9.17 1.64
CA HIS A 323 -25.14 -9.40 2.26
C HIS A 323 -25.21 -10.18 3.60
N ALA A 324 -26.32 -10.13 4.33
CA ALA A 324 -26.51 -10.92 5.56
C ALA A 324 -26.67 -12.42 5.25
N ALA A 325 -27.30 -12.76 4.12
CA ALA A 325 -27.43 -14.13 3.60
C ALA A 325 -26.07 -14.82 3.34
N TRP A 326 -24.97 -14.07 3.25
CA TRP A 326 -23.63 -14.61 3.05
C TRP A 326 -23.00 -15.21 4.32
N LEU A 327 -23.39 -14.73 5.52
CA LEU A 327 -22.96 -15.31 6.81
C LEU A 327 -23.75 -16.59 7.14
N GLU A 328 -25.02 -16.67 6.74
CA GLU A 328 -25.87 -17.86 6.93
C GLU A 328 -25.42 -19.05 6.06
N GLN A 329 -24.76 -18.79 4.92
CA GLN A 329 -24.32 -19.81 3.96
C GLN A 329 -23.15 -20.70 4.45
N TRP A 330 -22.56 -20.39 5.60
CA TRP A 330 -21.51 -21.20 6.25
C TRP A 330 -22.05 -22.20 7.29
N ASN A 331 -23.32 -22.10 7.70
CA ASN A 331 -23.91 -22.98 8.70
C ASN A 331 -24.79 -24.04 8.01
N CYS A 332 -24.37 -25.30 8.04
CA CYS A 332 -25.05 -26.43 7.39
C CYS A 332 -26.33 -26.89 8.13
N ARG A 333 -27.18 -25.97 8.60
CA ARG A 333 -28.54 -26.26 9.08
C ARG A 333 -29.50 -25.14 8.69
N PRO A 334 -30.63 -25.46 8.04
CA PRO A 334 -31.67 -24.47 7.78
C PRO A 334 -32.40 -24.20 9.10
N LEU A 335 -32.10 -23.07 9.74
CA LEU A 335 -33.03 -22.47 10.70
C LEU A 335 -34.07 -21.65 9.93
N PRO A 336 -35.32 -21.55 10.43
CA PRO A 336 -36.43 -21.04 9.66
C PRO A 336 -36.19 -19.59 9.23
N ARG A 337 -36.25 -19.36 7.91
CA ARG A 337 -36.10 -18.05 7.29
C ARG A 337 -37.09 -17.07 7.91
N VAL A 338 -36.60 -15.97 8.47
CA VAL A 338 -37.40 -14.73 8.51
C VAL A 338 -37.33 -14.14 7.11
N LYS A 339 -38.30 -14.52 6.28
CA LYS A 339 -38.53 -13.92 4.96
C LYS A 339 -38.90 -12.45 5.16
N ILE A 340 -38.01 -11.55 4.77
CA ILE A 340 -38.39 -10.17 4.47
C ILE A 340 -38.79 -10.18 2.98
N ASP A 341 -40.07 -10.44 2.72
CA ASP A 341 -40.68 -10.39 1.39
C ASP A 341 -41.06 -8.93 1.09
N CYS A 342 -40.25 -8.18 0.35
CA CYS A 342 -40.58 -6.82 -0.12
C CYS A 342 -40.02 -6.58 -1.54
N ALA A 343 -40.85 -6.07 -2.46
CA ALA A 343 -40.41 -5.49 -3.74
C ALA A 343 -41.34 -4.32 -4.16
N PRO A 344 -40.80 -3.10 -4.36
CA PRO A 344 -41.45 -2.03 -5.12
C PRO A 344 -40.68 -1.59 -6.40
N GLY A 345 -39.42 -2.01 -6.60
CA GLY A 345 -38.52 -1.43 -7.61
C GLY A 345 -39.03 -1.30 -9.06
N PRO A 346 -39.58 -2.35 -9.70
CA PRO A 346 -40.05 -2.24 -11.09
C PRO A 346 -41.33 -1.41 -11.25
N ALA A 347 -42.20 -1.43 -10.22
CA ALA A 347 -43.46 -0.70 -10.23
C ALA A 347 -43.24 0.79 -9.94
N LEU A 348 -42.36 1.13 -8.99
CA LEU A 348 -41.99 2.50 -8.65
C LEU A 348 -41.18 3.16 -9.79
N SER A 349 -40.23 2.45 -10.40
CA SER A 349 -39.46 2.93 -11.56
C SER A 349 -40.33 3.13 -12.82
N GLY A 350 -41.34 2.27 -13.01
CA GLY A 350 -42.38 2.46 -14.03
C GLY A 350 -43.25 3.68 -13.74
N LEU A 351 -43.69 3.83 -12.49
CA LEU A 351 -44.50 4.97 -12.02
C LEU A 351 -43.78 6.32 -12.20
N ILE A 352 -42.49 6.37 -11.84
CA ILE A 352 -41.63 7.55 -11.97
C ILE A 352 -41.46 7.93 -13.44
N LYS A 353 -41.27 6.94 -14.33
CA LYS A 353 -41.21 7.18 -15.78
C LYS A 353 -42.53 7.66 -16.35
N ASP A 354 -43.64 7.08 -15.90
CA ASP A 354 -44.97 7.47 -16.35
C ASP A 354 -45.30 8.90 -15.86
N LEU A 355 -45.02 9.25 -14.59
CA LEU A 355 -45.13 10.61 -14.03
C LEU A 355 -44.26 11.63 -14.77
N ALA A 356 -42.98 11.30 -15.03
CA ALA A 356 -42.05 12.18 -15.76
C ALA A 356 -42.49 12.39 -17.23
N SER A 357 -43.14 11.41 -17.85
CA SER A 357 -43.70 11.56 -19.20
C SER A 357 -45.03 12.34 -19.23
N THR A 358 -45.79 12.31 -18.12
CA THR A 358 -47.09 12.98 -17.99
C THR A 358 -46.94 14.48 -17.68
N SER A 359 -45.86 14.87 -16.98
CA SER A 359 -45.42 16.26 -16.80
C SER A 359 -45.30 17.05 -18.12
N GLN A 360 -45.08 16.38 -19.24
CA GLN A 360 -44.95 17.04 -20.55
C GLN A 360 -46.26 17.15 -21.35
N THR A 361 -47.37 16.54 -20.92
CA THR A 361 -48.55 16.34 -21.79
C THR A 361 -49.91 16.77 -21.24
N GLY A 362 -50.00 17.31 -20.02
CA GLY A 362 -51.18 18.06 -19.57
C GLY A 362 -52.49 17.26 -19.46
N ILE A 363 -52.43 16.00 -19.01
CA ILE A 363 -53.63 15.19 -18.73
C ILE A 363 -53.58 14.78 -17.26
N VAL A 364 -54.39 15.44 -16.43
CA VAL A 364 -54.29 15.41 -14.96
C VAL A 364 -55.69 15.09 -14.42
N VAL A 365 -55.87 13.91 -13.82
CA VAL A 365 -56.70 13.61 -12.62
C VAL A 365 -56.79 12.08 -12.41
N GLU A 366 -57.20 11.28 -13.41
CA GLU A 366 -57.47 9.84 -13.23
C GLU A 366 -56.21 9.02 -12.86
N SER A 367 -55.06 9.35 -13.46
CA SER A 367 -53.79 8.66 -13.18
C SER A 367 -53.29 8.91 -11.74
N LEU A 368 -53.51 10.12 -11.21
CA LEU A 368 -53.10 10.49 -9.85
C LEU A 368 -54.02 9.86 -8.79
N GLN A 369 -55.31 9.68 -9.08
CA GLN A 369 -56.24 8.98 -8.18
C GLN A 369 -55.93 7.49 -8.07
N GLU A 370 -55.53 6.82 -9.15
CA GLU A 370 -55.10 5.41 -9.10
C GLU A 370 -53.75 5.24 -8.40
N ILE A 371 -52.83 6.20 -8.56
CA ILE A 371 -51.55 6.26 -7.83
C ILE A 371 -51.79 6.47 -6.32
N ALA A 372 -52.69 7.40 -5.96
CA ALA A 372 -53.07 7.63 -4.57
C ALA A 372 -53.70 6.37 -3.94
N LYS A 373 -54.59 5.67 -4.64
CA LYS A 373 -55.18 4.40 -4.16
C LYS A 373 -54.14 3.29 -3.96
N ALA A 374 -53.13 3.19 -4.83
CA ALA A 374 -52.07 2.20 -4.72
C ALA A 374 -51.13 2.45 -3.51
N ILE A 375 -50.92 3.72 -3.14
CA ILE A 375 -50.05 4.12 -2.03
C ILE A 375 -50.80 4.17 -0.68
N PHE A 376 -52.11 4.47 -0.68
CA PHE A 376 -52.95 4.61 0.52
C PHE A 376 -53.57 3.31 1.05
N LEU A 377 -53.32 2.15 0.43
CA LEU A 377 -53.85 0.88 0.94
C LEU A 377 -53.16 0.48 2.27
N PRO A 378 -53.89 0.37 3.40
CA PRO A 378 -53.31 0.04 4.71
C PRO A 378 -52.73 -1.38 4.80
N ASN A 379 -52.97 -2.21 3.78
CA ASN A 379 -52.70 -3.64 3.75
C ASN A 379 -51.66 -4.04 2.69
N MET A 380 -50.64 -3.22 2.44
CA MET A 380 -49.47 -3.62 1.63
C MET A 380 -48.55 -4.64 2.36
N THR A 381 -49.14 -5.53 3.17
CA THR A 381 -48.46 -6.61 3.90
C THR A 381 -49.03 -8.00 3.60
N GLN A 382 -50.16 -8.12 2.89
CA GLN A 382 -50.77 -9.44 2.64
C GLN A 382 -51.29 -9.57 1.20
N THR A 383 -50.81 -10.60 0.53
CA THR A 383 -51.20 -11.14 -0.80
C THR A 383 -50.58 -10.46 -2.02
N LEU A 384 -49.70 -11.19 -2.74
CA LEU A 384 -49.59 -11.32 -4.22
C LEU A 384 -48.20 -11.88 -4.65
N PRO A 385 -48.07 -12.49 -5.84
CA PRO A 385 -47.41 -13.78 -6.05
C PRO A 385 -45.97 -13.70 -6.56
N GLN A 386 -45.30 -14.85 -6.48
CA GLN A 386 -43.92 -15.10 -6.87
C GLN A 386 -43.63 -14.71 -8.33
N ALA A 387 -42.84 -13.66 -8.54
CA ALA A 387 -42.16 -13.42 -9.81
C ALA A 387 -40.64 -13.29 -9.56
N THR A 388 -39.88 -14.18 -10.18
CA THR A 388 -38.42 -14.24 -10.13
C THR A 388 -37.80 -13.01 -10.80
N VAL A 389 -37.18 -12.12 -10.01
CA VAL A 389 -36.37 -11.01 -10.54
C VAL A 389 -34.94 -11.47 -10.74
N GLU A 390 -34.52 -11.46 -12.00
CA GLU A 390 -33.15 -11.68 -12.44
C GLU A 390 -32.27 -10.49 -12.05
N LYS A 391 -31.06 -10.74 -11.51
CA LYS A 391 -30.10 -9.68 -11.17
C LYS A 391 -29.77 -8.88 -12.44
N VAL A 392 -30.11 -7.59 -12.50
CA VAL A 392 -29.61 -6.69 -13.54
C VAL A 392 -28.07 -6.71 -13.46
N PRO A 393 -27.36 -7.25 -14.46
CA PRO A 393 -25.91 -7.30 -14.45
C PRO A 393 -25.36 -5.87 -14.59
N LEU A 394 -24.26 -5.55 -13.91
CA LEU A 394 -23.49 -4.33 -14.20
C LEU A 394 -23.22 -4.28 -15.72
N SER A 395 -23.45 -3.12 -16.35
CA SER A 395 -23.23 -2.98 -17.79
C SER A 395 -21.81 -3.42 -18.16
N PRO A 396 -21.63 -4.20 -19.25
CA PRO A 396 -20.33 -4.72 -19.67
C PRO A 396 -19.24 -3.64 -19.82
N SER A 397 -19.62 -2.39 -20.13
CA SER A 397 -18.71 -1.25 -20.31
C SER A 397 -18.08 -0.75 -19.01
N ARG A 398 -18.77 -0.78 -17.86
CA ARG A 398 -18.21 -0.35 -16.56
C ARG A 398 -17.24 -1.39 -15.99
N LEU A 399 -17.57 -2.68 -16.09
CA LEU A 399 -16.68 -3.78 -15.67
C LEU A 399 -15.38 -3.81 -16.48
N SER A 400 -15.48 -3.57 -17.79
CA SER A 400 -14.34 -3.46 -18.70
C SER A 400 -13.44 -2.28 -18.36
N ARG A 401 -14.03 -1.10 -18.08
CA ARG A 401 -13.27 0.08 -17.60
C ARG A 401 -12.54 -0.19 -16.29
N LYS A 402 -13.22 -0.81 -15.31
CA LYS A 402 -12.60 -1.17 -14.02
C LYS A 402 -11.47 -2.18 -14.19
N ALA A 403 -11.66 -3.20 -15.04
CA ALA A 403 -10.63 -4.19 -15.36
C ALA A 403 -9.42 -3.53 -16.05
N ALA A 404 -9.65 -2.59 -16.96
CA ALA A 404 -8.58 -1.82 -17.61
C ALA A 404 -7.80 -0.96 -16.61
N ALA A 405 -8.49 -0.26 -15.70
CA ALA A 405 -7.85 0.52 -14.64
C ALA A 405 -6.99 -0.36 -13.71
N ILE A 406 -7.48 -1.55 -13.33
CA ILE A 406 -6.71 -2.52 -12.54
C ILE A 406 -5.47 -2.99 -13.32
N ARG A 407 -5.60 -3.32 -14.61
CA ARG A 407 -4.44 -3.70 -15.43
C ARG A 407 -3.40 -2.58 -15.52
N LYS A 408 -3.84 -1.31 -15.57
CA LYS A 408 -2.96 -0.13 -15.56
C LYS A 408 -2.31 0.11 -14.18
N SER A 409 -2.93 -0.32 -13.08
CA SER A 409 -2.43 -0.12 -11.71
C SER A 409 -1.06 -0.75 -11.44
N PHE A 410 -0.65 -1.73 -12.24
CA PHE A 410 0.68 -2.32 -12.16
C PHE A 410 1.20 -2.67 -13.56
N GLN A 411 2.24 -1.97 -13.97
CA GLN A 411 3.04 -2.35 -15.11
C GLN A 411 4.33 -3.01 -14.65
N ARG A 412 4.62 -4.20 -15.21
CA ARG A 412 5.87 -4.91 -14.92
C ARG A 412 7.05 -4.03 -15.39
N PRO A 413 8.09 -3.84 -14.55
CA PRO A 413 9.30 -3.15 -15.00
C PRO A 413 9.91 -3.83 -16.22
N LYS A 414 10.59 -3.05 -17.07
CA LYS A 414 11.30 -3.58 -18.25
C LYS A 414 12.30 -4.66 -17.84
N PHE A 415 12.61 -5.60 -18.74
CA PHE A 415 13.44 -6.76 -18.42
C PHE A 415 14.83 -6.40 -17.88
N TRP A 416 15.51 -5.45 -18.50
CA TRP A 416 16.80 -4.93 -18.05
C TRP A 416 16.75 -4.30 -16.64
N VAL A 417 15.65 -3.64 -16.28
CA VAL A 417 15.44 -3.10 -14.92
C VAL A 417 15.36 -4.23 -13.89
N MET A 418 14.65 -5.32 -14.23
CA MET A 418 14.61 -6.51 -13.38
C MET A 418 15.98 -7.18 -13.26
N GLY A 419 16.70 -7.35 -14.37
CA GLY A 419 18.05 -7.92 -14.37
C GLY A 419 19.02 -7.14 -13.50
N PHE A 420 18.97 -5.81 -13.55
CA PHE A 420 19.74 -4.94 -12.68
C PHE A 420 19.35 -5.11 -11.20
N GLY A 421 18.04 -5.11 -10.91
CA GLY A 421 17.53 -5.35 -9.55
C GLY A 421 17.94 -6.71 -8.98
N TRP A 422 17.91 -7.76 -9.79
CA TRP A 422 18.36 -9.11 -9.44
C TRP A 422 19.86 -9.18 -9.18
N CYS A 423 20.67 -8.55 -10.02
CA CYS A 423 22.12 -8.45 -9.82
C CYS A 423 22.44 -7.76 -8.49
N LEU A 424 21.81 -6.62 -8.22
CA LEU A 424 21.99 -5.93 -6.94
C LEU A 424 21.45 -6.73 -5.74
N ALA A 425 20.34 -7.45 -5.89
CA ALA A 425 19.84 -8.36 -4.85
C ALA A 425 20.86 -9.46 -4.53
N ALA A 426 21.52 -10.02 -5.55
CA ALA A 426 22.59 -10.98 -5.35
C ALA A 426 23.82 -10.38 -4.63
N CYS A 427 24.27 -9.18 -5.03
CA CYS A 427 25.36 -8.48 -4.33
C CYS A 427 25.02 -8.20 -2.86
N ALA A 428 23.77 -7.82 -2.59
CA ALA A 428 23.25 -7.60 -1.25
C ALA A 428 23.24 -8.89 -0.40
N GLY A 429 22.81 -10.01 -0.98
CA GLY A 429 22.86 -11.33 -0.33
C GLY A 429 24.29 -11.76 -0.02
N ALA A 430 25.19 -11.62 -1.00
CA ALA A 430 26.60 -11.96 -0.86
C ALA A 430 27.26 -11.14 0.26
N ALA A 431 27.14 -9.80 0.21
CA ALA A 431 27.72 -8.91 1.20
C ALA A 431 27.21 -9.20 2.62
N ASN A 432 25.93 -9.55 2.77
CA ASN A 432 25.35 -9.86 4.07
C ASN A 432 25.85 -11.19 4.65
N VAL A 433 26.00 -12.22 3.82
CA VAL A 433 26.54 -13.53 4.23
C VAL A 433 28.03 -13.45 4.54
N ILE A 434 28.81 -12.75 3.70
CA ILE A 434 30.25 -12.51 3.94
C ILE A 434 30.45 -11.74 5.25
N ALA A 435 29.66 -10.69 5.49
CA ALA A 435 29.74 -9.93 6.74
C ALA A 435 29.44 -10.83 7.96
N PHE A 436 28.46 -11.73 7.85
CA PHE A 436 28.15 -12.66 8.92
C PHE A 436 29.27 -13.69 9.14
N LYS A 437 29.83 -14.28 8.09
CA LYS A 437 30.96 -15.23 8.20
C LYS A 437 32.19 -14.57 8.85
N CYS A 438 32.54 -13.36 8.42
CA CYS A 438 33.75 -12.67 8.87
C CYS A 438 33.61 -12.07 10.28
N TRP A 439 32.42 -11.59 10.65
CA TRP A 439 32.24 -10.77 11.86
C TRP A 439 31.12 -11.23 12.79
N SER A 440 30.38 -12.29 12.45
CA SER A 440 29.17 -12.74 13.16
C SER A 440 28.09 -11.66 13.26
N LEU A 441 28.08 -10.70 12.32
CA LEU A 441 27.13 -9.60 12.25
C LEU A 441 26.51 -9.56 10.85
N TYR A 442 25.20 -9.76 10.77
CA TYR A 442 24.49 -9.48 9.52
C TYR A 442 24.40 -7.94 9.34
N ALA A 443 24.74 -7.42 8.17
CA ALA A 443 24.81 -5.98 7.93
C ALA A 443 23.50 -5.34 7.47
N SER A 444 22.63 -6.09 6.79
CA SER A 444 21.44 -5.57 6.10
C SER A 444 20.11 -5.71 6.86
N HIS A 445 20.16 -6.27 8.07
CA HIS A 445 19.00 -6.78 8.79
C HIS A 445 18.50 -5.91 9.96
N VAL A 446 18.16 -4.67 9.68
CA VAL A 446 17.82 -3.67 10.70
C VAL A 446 16.71 -4.10 11.68
N THR A 447 15.74 -4.93 11.28
CA THR A 447 14.73 -5.50 12.19
C THR A 447 15.34 -6.32 13.32
N GLY A 448 16.31 -7.19 13.01
CA GLY A 448 17.02 -7.98 14.01
C GLY A 448 17.93 -7.12 14.89
N SER A 449 18.71 -6.21 14.27
CA SER A 449 19.55 -5.25 15.01
C SER A 449 18.74 -4.40 15.99
N THR A 450 17.54 -3.93 15.59
CA THR A 450 16.66 -3.13 16.47
C THR A 450 16.14 -3.95 17.66
N SER A 451 15.74 -5.20 17.43
CA SER A 451 15.37 -6.10 18.55
C SER A 451 16.58 -6.41 19.45
N ALA A 452 17.77 -6.52 18.87
CA ALA A 452 19.00 -6.71 19.63
C ALA A 452 19.36 -5.48 20.49
N ILE A 453 19.04 -4.26 20.06
CA ILE A 453 19.21 -3.05 20.90
C ILE A 453 18.40 -3.20 22.18
N ALA A 454 17.11 -3.52 22.07
CA ALA A 454 16.25 -3.70 23.25
C ALA A 454 16.77 -4.81 24.18
N PHE A 455 17.16 -5.95 23.60
CA PHE A 455 17.70 -7.08 24.34
C PHE A 455 19.01 -6.76 25.08
N ARG A 456 19.96 -6.14 24.36
CA ARG A 456 21.31 -5.84 24.87
C ARG A 456 21.31 -4.67 25.85
N LEU A 457 20.37 -3.72 25.73
CA LEU A 457 20.23 -2.61 26.67
C LEU A 457 19.85 -3.10 28.07
N GLU A 458 18.89 -4.01 28.16
CA GLU A 458 18.48 -4.59 29.44
C GLU A 458 19.61 -5.41 30.06
N GLY A 459 20.25 -6.28 29.29
CA GLY A 459 21.37 -7.07 29.82
C GLY A 459 22.61 -6.21 30.15
N TYR A 460 22.76 -5.01 29.56
CA TYR A 460 23.75 -4.04 30.03
C TYR A 460 23.41 -3.48 31.41
N HIS A 461 22.14 -3.16 31.68
CA HIS A 461 21.69 -2.72 33.00
C HIS A 461 21.82 -3.81 34.07
N GLN A 462 21.63 -5.07 33.69
CA GLN A 462 21.78 -6.22 34.59
C GLN A 462 23.24 -6.65 34.80
N GLY A 463 24.17 -6.15 33.99
CA GLY A 463 25.59 -6.51 34.04
C GLY A 463 25.97 -7.78 33.25
N ASP A 464 25.02 -8.37 32.51
CA ASP A 464 25.19 -9.59 31.72
C ASP A 464 26.01 -9.37 30.44
N TYR A 465 25.90 -8.18 29.83
CA TYR A 465 26.61 -7.85 28.59
C TYR A 465 27.43 -6.56 28.72
N GLY A 466 28.64 -6.60 28.17
CA GLY A 466 29.46 -5.41 28.00
C GLY A 466 28.83 -4.40 27.03
N SER A 467 29.15 -3.11 27.23
CA SER A 467 28.68 -2.00 26.39
C SER A 467 28.97 -2.19 24.89
N GLU A 468 29.97 -3.00 24.54
CA GLU A 468 30.38 -3.30 23.17
C GLU A 468 29.29 -3.96 22.32
N THR A 469 28.53 -4.91 22.90
CA THR A 469 27.46 -5.57 22.14
C THR A 469 26.32 -4.59 21.86
N LEU A 470 25.97 -3.72 22.81
CA LEU A 470 24.96 -2.69 22.59
C LEU A 470 25.41 -1.70 21.51
N LYS A 471 26.69 -1.26 21.57
CA LYS A 471 27.30 -0.41 20.56
C LYS A 471 27.19 -1.02 19.17
N GLU A 472 27.48 -2.31 19.00
CA GLU A 472 27.31 -3.00 17.70
C GLU A 472 25.91 -2.88 17.12
N ALA A 473 24.88 -3.18 17.93
CA ALA A 473 23.51 -3.15 17.44
C ALA A 473 23.08 -1.73 17.06
N CYS A 474 23.45 -0.74 17.88
CA CYS A 474 23.21 0.69 17.60
C CYS A 474 23.96 1.17 16.36
N SER A 475 25.25 0.83 16.23
CA SER A 475 26.07 1.21 15.08
C SER A 475 25.56 0.61 13.78
N LEU A 476 25.11 -0.64 13.76
CA LEU A 476 24.55 -1.25 12.54
C LEU A 476 23.27 -0.52 12.06
N VAL A 477 22.35 -0.21 12.98
CA VAL A 477 21.13 0.55 12.64
C VAL A 477 21.49 1.95 12.17
N PHE A 478 22.38 2.64 12.88
CA PHE A 478 22.81 3.99 12.56
C PHE A 478 23.54 4.06 11.22
N SER A 479 24.50 3.17 10.96
CA SER A 479 25.26 3.16 9.71
C SER A 479 24.37 2.82 8.51
N PHE A 480 23.42 1.90 8.66
CA PHE A 480 22.42 1.65 7.63
C PHE A 480 21.58 2.91 7.34
N LEU A 481 21.14 3.61 8.38
CA LEU A 481 20.42 4.89 8.25
C LEU A 481 21.27 5.95 7.54
N VAL A 482 22.55 6.08 7.89
CA VAL A 482 23.50 7.00 7.24
C VAL A 482 23.65 6.67 5.76
N GLY A 483 23.78 5.39 5.38
CA GLY A 483 23.82 4.99 3.98
C GLY A 483 22.57 5.41 3.20
N ALA A 484 21.38 5.17 3.77
CA ALA A 484 20.12 5.60 3.17
C ALA A 484 20.00 7.14 3.11
N TYR A 485 20.51 7.85 4.12
CA TYR A 485 20.59 9.30 4.16
C TYR A 485 21.49 9.87 3.06
N THR A 486 22.68 9.30 2.86
CA THR A 486 23.57 9.67 1.75
C THR A 486 22.90 9.45 0.41
N CYS A 487 22.13 8.37 0.24
CA CYS A 487 21.33 8.17 -0.97
C CYS A 487 20.33 9.30 -1.20
N GLY A 488 19.63 9.74 -0.14
CA GLY A 488 18.65 10.82 -0.20
C GLY A 488 19.25 12.17 -0.57
N ILE A 489 20.52 12.41 -0.20
CA ILE A 489 21.26 13.59 -0.65
C ILE A 489 21.58 13.50 -2.15
N LEU A 490 22.03 12.33 -2.60
CA LEU A 490 22.49 12.11 -3.98
C LEU A 490 21.35 12.02 -5.00
N ILE A 491 20.19 11.50 -4.59
CA ILE A 491 19.10 11.11 -5.50
C ILE A 491 17.81 11.80 -5.08
N ASP A 492 17.35 12.72 -5.92
CA ASP A 492 16.11 13.47 -5.73
C ASP A 492 14.88 12.65 -6.10
N LYS A 493 13.69 13.05 -5.62
CA LYS A 493 12.42 12.42 -6.03
C LYS A 493 12.15 12.69 -7.52
N ASN A 494 11.47 11.73 -8.18
CA ASN A 494 10.93 11.83 -9.54
C ASN A 494 11.93 11.87 -10.71
N GLN A 495 13.21 11.53 -10.50
CA GLN A 495 14.17 11.33 -11.59
C GLN A 495 14.21 9.84 -11.99
N VAL A 496 13.10 9.33 -12.55
CA VAL A 496 12.98 7.93 -13.03
C VAL A 496 13.38 7.80 -14.50
N HIS A 497 13.75 8.90 -15.16
CA HIS A 497 14.27 8.84 -16.52
C HIS A 497 15.67 8.19 -16.53
N PHE A 498 15.78 7.09 -17.29
CA PHE A 498 17.04 6.46 -17.63
C PHE A 498 17.97 7.54 -18.21
N LEU A 499 19.10 7.82 -17.54
CA LEU A 499 20.08 8.87 -17.84
C LEU A 499 19.76 10.32 -17.38
N GLY A 500 18.73 10.51 -16.54
CA GLY A 500 18.39 11.81 -15.93
C GLY A 500 19.47 12.41 -15.01
N LYS A 501 19.20 13.59 -14.41
CA LYS A 501 20.14 14.36 -13.57
C LYS A 501 20.64 13.61 -12.32
N ALA A 502 19.97 12.54 -11.91
CA ALA A 502 20.27 11.78 -10.71
C ALA A 502 21.65 11.09 -10.73
N PHE A 503 22.32 11.11 -9.57
CA PHE A 503 23.67 10.58 -9.36
C PHE A 503 23.68 9.05 -9.08
N TYR A 504 22.89 8.27 -9.82
CA TYR A 504 22.80 6.80 -9.64
C TYR A 504 24.16 6.10 -9.79
N GLY A 505 24.93 6.46 -10.82
CA GLY A 505 26.28 5.92 -11.03
C GLY A 505 27.24 6.23 -9.87
N LEU A 506 27.18 7.45 -9.32
CA LEU A 506 27.97 7.83 -8.15
C LEU A 506 27.53 7.08 -6.89
N ALA A 507 26.23 6.84 -6.70
CA ALA A 507 25.72 6.05 -5.58
C ALA A 507 26.21 4.58 -5.64
N LEU A 508 26.31 3.99 -6.84
CA LEU A 508 26.90 2.67 -7.05
C LEU A 508 28.41 2.63 -6.79
N VAL A 509 29.14 3.64 -7.27
CA VAL A 509 30.59 3.77 -6.98
C VAL A 509 30.83 3.97 -5.49
N LEU A 510 30.00 4.75 -4.81
CA LEU A 510 30.09 4.94 -3.35
C LEU A 510 29.75 3.64 -2.60
N ASN A 511 28.74 2.89 -3.04
CA ASN A 511 28.43 1.57 -2.49
C ASN A 511 29.65 0.63 -2.62
N SER A 512 30.27 0.58 -3.81
CA SER A 512 31.50 -0.17 -4.04
C SER A 512 32.63 0.27 -3.13
N ALA A 513 32.86 1.58 -2.99
CA ALA A 513 33.91 2.13 -2.12
C ALA A 513 33.70 1.76 -0.65
N LEU A 514 32.45 1.74 -0.15
CA LEU A 514 32.13 1.30 1.21
C LEU A 514 32.45 -0.19 1.41
N LEU A 515 32.12 -1.04 0.43
CA LEU A 515 32.43 -2.48 0.48
C LEU A 515 33.93 -2.76 0.38
N VAL A 516 34.66 -2.06 -0.50
CA VAL A 516 36.13 -2.12 -0.58
C VAL A 516 36.74 -1.69 0.75
N SER A 517 36.27 -0.58 1.32
CA SER A 517 36.77 -0.10 2.61
C SER A 517 36.54 -1.13 3.72
N ALA A 518 35.36 -1.75 3.78
CA ALA A 518 35.04 -2.80 4.73
C ALA A 518 35.95 -4.05 4.59
N ALA A 519 36.45 -4.33 3.38
CA ALA A 519 37.35 -5.44 3.13
C ALA A 519 38.77 -5.25 3.71
N PHE A 520 39.20 -3.99 3.90
CA PHE A 520 40.57 -3.67 4.33
C PHE A 520 40.65 -3.01 5.71
N VAL A 521 39.55 -2.46 6.22
CA VAL A 521 39.52 -1.82 7.55
C VAL A 521 39.69 -2.86 8.66
N PRO A 522 40.57 -2.62 9.64
CA PRO A 522 40.71 -3.48 10.80
C PRO A 522 39.51 -3.34 11.74
N GLY A 523 39.15 -4.45 12.41
CA GLY A 523 38.13 -4.48 13.45
C GLY A 523 36.72 -4.78 12.92
N ARG A 524 35.98 -5.61 13.68
CA ARG A 524 34.66 -6.11 13.27
C ARG A 524 33.57 -5.04 13.17
N LEU A 525 33.57 -4.09 14.09
CA LEU A 525 32.47 -3.12 14.23
C LEU A 525 32.44 -2.14 13.07
N LEU A 526 33.58 -1.51 12.77
CA LEU A 526 33.67 -0.51 11.70
C LEU A 526 33.44 -1.16 10.33
N ALA A 527 34.03 -2.35 10.09
CA ALA A 527 33.82 -3.07 8.85
C ALA A 527 32.35 -3.47 8.63
N ALA A 528 31.70 -4.06 9.64
CA ALA A 528 30.27 -4.39 9.55
C ALA A 528 29.38 -3.14 9.39
N SER A 529 29.76 -2.02 10.03
CA SER A 529 29.08 -0.73 9.89
C SER A 529 29.19 -0.17 8.46
N LEU A 530 30.35 -0.30 7.81
CA LEU A 530 30.53 0.10 6.42
C LEU A 530 29.68 -0.76 5.47
N VAL A 531 29.59 -2.07 5.69
CA VAL A 531 28.68 -2.93 4.91
C VAL A 531 27.21 -2.56 5.16
N ALA A 532 26.84 -2.22 6.40
CA ALA A 532 25.49 -1.78 6.74
C ALA A 532 25.14 -0.46 6.03
N ALA A 533 26.07 0.50 5.99
CA ALA A 533 25.93 1.74 5.21
C ALA A 533 25.82 1.46 3.71
N ALA A 534 26.62 0.54 3.16
CA ALA A 534 26.53 0.14 1.76
C ALA A 534 25.14 -0.44 1.44
N CYS A 535 24.62 -1.32 2.30
CA CYS A 535 23.29 -1.91 2.17
C CYS A 535 22.17 -0.85 2.26
N GLY A 536 22.28 0.10 3.19
CA GLY A 536 21.32 1.21 3.33
C GLY A 536 21.28 2.12 2.12
N LEU A 537 22.46 2.49 1.61
CA LEU A 537 22.62 3.27 0.38
C LEU A 537 22.01 2.55 -0.83
N GLN A 538 22.31 1.26 -0.99
CA GLN A 538 21.82 0.46 -2.12
C GLN A 538 20.30 0.28 -2.09
N ASN A 539 19.74 0.02 -0.91
CA ASN A 539 18.29 -0.10 -0.75
C ASN A 539 17.56 1.19 -1.13
N ALA A 540 18.02 2.33 -0.60
CA ALA A 540 17.44 3.64 -0.89
C ALA A 540 17.56 3.97 -2.39
N MET A 541 18.69 3.62 -3.00
CA MET A 541 18.92 3.83 -4.43
C MET A 541 17.97 3.01 -5.27
N CYS A 542 17.77 1.73 -4.95
CA CYS A 542 16.84 0.86 -5.68
C CYS A 542 15.39 1.37 -5.58
N THR A 543 14.97 1.83 -4.40
CA THR A 543 13.62 2.42 -4.22
C THR A 543 13.41 3.68 -5.04
N SER A 544 14.44 4.51 -5.19
CA SER A 544 14.36 5.75 -5.97
C SER A 544 14.45 5.48 -7.47
N HIS A 545 15.30 4.55 -7.91
CA HIS A 545 15.56 4.30 -9.32
C HIS A 545 14.50 3.45 -10.01
N PHE A 546 14.02 2.41 -9.33
CA PHE A 546 13.17 1.38 -9.93
C PHE A 546 11.74 1.37 -9.36
N GLY A 547 11.40 2.43 -8.63
CA GLY A 547 10.15 2.57 -7.92
C GLY A 547 10.07 1.68 -6.68
N THR A 548 8.90 1.71 -6.05
CA THR A 548 8.66 1.08 -4.73
C THR A 548 8.66 -0.45 -4.74
N ILE A 549 8.80 -1.08 -5.93
CA ILE A 549 8.67 -2.53 -6.14
C ILE A 549 10.01 -3.24 -5.97
N ILE A 550 11.11 -2.67 -6.47
CA ILE A 550 12.42 -3.33 -6.44
C ILE A 550 13.22 -2.85 -5.22
N ARG A 551 13.36 -3.74 -4.22
CA ARG A 551 14.18 -3.52 -3.02
C ARG A 551 15.06 -4.75 -2.74
N THR A 552 16.37 -4.56 -2.60
CA THR A 552 17.37 -5.65 -2.69
C THR A 552 17.60 -6.39 -1.37
N THR A 553 17.79 -5.70 -0.24
CA THR A 553 17.98 -6.35 1.09
C THR A 553 16.68 -6.46 1.91
N HIS A 554 15.56 -6.13 1.28
CA HIS A 554 14.27 -5.94 1.93
C HIS A 554 13.42 -7.23 1.92
N VAL A 555 14.01 -8.32 2.37
CA VAL A 555 13.39 -9.65 2.23
C VAL A 555 12.14 -9.82 3.10
N THR A 556 12.10 -9.27 4.33
CA THR A 556 10.91 -9.36 5.19
C THR A 556 9.65 -8.80 4.53
N GLY A 557 9.74 -7.64 3.87
CA GLY A 557 8.60 -7.10 3.14
C GLY A 557 8.35 -7.81 1.80
N THR A 558 9.40 -8.28 1.13
CA THR A 558 9.26 -9.11 -0.08
C THR A 558 8.46 -10.37 0.22
N MET A 559 8.77 -11.09 1.31
CA MET A 559 8.03 -12.28 1.74
C MET A 559 6.60 -11.99 2.20
N THR A 560 6.39 -10.85 2.86
CA THR A 560 5.03 -10.39 3.22
C THR A 560 4.18 -10.18 1.96
N ASP A 561 4.73 -9.51 0.96
CA ASP A 561 4.04 -9.22 -0.30
C ASP A 561 3.84 -10.48 -1.15
N ILE A 562 4.82 -11.40 -1.19
CA ILE A 562 4.68 -12.72 -1.84
C ILE A 562 3.52 -13.49 -1.20
N GLY A 563 3.56 -13.70 0.11
CA GLY A 563 2.53 -14.46 0.83
C GLY A 563 1.14 -13.87 0.64
N SER A 564 0.97 -12.58 0.94
CA SER A 564 -0.34 -11.91 0.80
C SER A 564 -0.88 -11.92 -0.63
N THR A 565 -0.01 -11.86 -1.64
CA THR A 565 -0.41 -11.94 -3.05
C THR A 565 -0.80 -13.36 -3.46
N MET A 566 -0.05 -14.37 -3.03
CA MET A 566 -0.41 -15.78 -3.22
C MET A 566 -1.74 -16.12 -2.55
N GLY A 567 -1.97 -15.63 -1.32
CA GLY A 567 -3.21 -15.84 -0.58
C GLY A 567 -4.43 -15.25 -1.29
N ARG A 568 -4.29 -14.03 -1.83
CA ARG A 568 -5.36 -13.36 -2.59
C ARG A 568 -5.72 -14.10 -3.87
N ILE A 569 -4.73 -14.49 -4.66
CA ILE A 569 -4.94 -15.31 -5.87
C ILE A 569 -5.66 -16.62 -5.50
N SER A 570 -5.18 -17.30 -4.45
CA SER A 570 -5.74 -18.58 -4.00
C SER A 570 -7.19 -18.41 -3.54
N MET A 571 -7.51 -17.32 -2.84
CA MET A 571 -8.88 -17.07 -2.40
C MET A 571 -9.83 -16.76 -3.56
N ILE A 572 -9.37 -16.05 -4.61
CA ILE A 572 -10.20 -15.83 -5.81
C ILE A 572 -10.53 -17.18 -6.47
N TYR A 573 -9.54 -18.05 -6.64
CA TYR A 573 -9.76 -19.40 -7.18
C TYR A 573 -10.68 -20.24 -6.29
N LEU A 574 -10.46 -20.24 -4.96
CA LEU A 574 -11.27 -21.02 -4.02
C LEU A 574 -12.73 -20.55 -4.01
N ARG A 575 -12.99 -19.24 -3.98
CA ARG A 575 -14.35 -18.68 -4.06
C ARG A 575 -15.08 -19.12 -5.32
N ARG A 576 -14.36 -19.26 -6.44
CA ARG A 576 -14.93 -19.61 -7.75
C ARG A 576 -15.13 -21.11 -7.90
N ALA A 577 -14.20 -21.92 -7.42
CA ALA A 577 -14.34 -23.37 -7.33
C ALA A 577 -15.57 -23.73 -6.48
N CYS A 578 -15.72 -23.15 -5.28
CA CYS A 578 -16.87 -23.41 -4.41
C CYS A 578 -18.21 -22.91 -4.99
N ARG A 579 -18.20 -21.97 -5.94
CA ARG A 579 -19.41 -21.41 -6.57
C ARG A 579 -19.67 -21.93 -7.98
N CYS A 580 -18.86 -22.86 -8.49
CA CYS A 580 -18.92 -23.39 -9.87
C CYS A 580 -19.12 -22.28 -10.93
N ARG A 581 -18.43 -21.14 -10.77
CA ARG A 581 -18.60 -19.96 -11.64
C ARG A 581 -17.32 -19.58 -12.35
N GLN A 582 -17.45 -19.11 -13.59
CA GLN A 582 -16.34 -18.56 -14.35
C GLN A 582 -15.78 -17.27 -13.72
N LEU A 583 -14.50 -17.00 -14.01
CA LEU A 583 -13.77 -15.80 -13.60
C LEU A 583 -14.25 -14.59 -14.39
N THR A 584 -14.60 -13.51 -13.68
CA THR A 584 -14.93 -12.21 -14.26
C THR A 584 -13.69 -11.50 -14.81
N ASP A 585 -13.86 -10.54 -15.73
CA ASP A 585 -12.74 -9.79 -16.30
C ASP A 585 -11.94 -8.98 -15.27
N VAL A 586 -12.62 -8.50 -14.23
CA VAL A 586 -12.02 -7.82 -13.08
C VAL A 586 -11.13 -8.78 -12.29
N GLU A 587 -11.62 -9.98 -11.96
CA GLU A 587 -10.83 -11.00 -11.24
C GLU A 587 -9.64 -11.49 -12.08
N ARG A 588 -9.82 -11.68 -13.39
CA ARG A 588 -8.70 -12.02 -14.29
C ARG A 588 -7.65 -10.91 -14.33
N ALA A 589 -8.08 -9.64 -14.35
CA ALA A 589 -7.19 -8.49 -14.28
C ALA A 589 -6.42 -8.45 -12.95
N GLU A 590 -7.09 -8.68 -11.81
CA GLU A 590 -6.48 -8.74 -10.48
C GLU A 590 -5.45 -9.86 -10.37
N ILE A 591 -5.83 -11.09 -10.75
CA ILE A 591 -4.92 -12.24 -10.79
C ILE A 591 -3.71 -11.94 -11.68
N GLY A 592 -3.93 -11.38 -12.87
CA GLY A 592 -2.83 -11.06 -13.80
C GLY A 592 -1.87 -10.01 -13.26
N VAL A 593 -2.36 -9.00 -12.53
CA VAL A 593 -1.51 -8.00 -11.85
C VAL A 593 -0.73 -8.64 -10.71
N ASP A 594 -1.41 -9.39 -9.86
CA ASP A 594 -0.83 -10.02 -8.68
C ASP A 594 0.20 -11.11 -9.06
N ALA A 595 -0.06 -11.90 -10.10
CA ALA A 595 0.89 -12.88 -10.63
C ALA A 595 2.16 -12.22 -11.21
N ARG A 596 2.02 -11.09 -11.91
CA ARG A 596 3.18 -10.32 -12.39
C ARG A 596 3.99 -9.74 -11.24
N LYS A 597 3.33 -9.21 -10.20
CA LYS A 597 3.99 -8.73 -8.97
C LYS A 597 4.73 -9.86 -8.27
N LEU A 598 4.10 -11.03 -8.15
CA LEU A 598 4.68 -12.24 -7.56
C LEU A 598 5.95 -12.68 -8.29
N GLY A 599 5.94 -12.67 -9.63
CA GLY A 599 7.12 -13.01 -10.43
C GLY A 599 8.31 -12.08 -10.18
N VAL A 600 8.08 -10.76 -10.06
CA VAL A 600 9.15 -9.79 -9.76
C VAL A 600 9.72 -10.03 -8.35
N LEU A 601 8.85 -10.16 -7.35
CA LEU A 601 9.25 -10.32 -5.95
C LEU A 601 9.96 -11.65 -5.68
N SER A 602 9.44 -12.75 -6.26
CA SER A 602 10.05 -14.08 -6.12
C SER A 602 11.44 -14.12 -6.78
N GLY A 603 11.60 -13.44 -7.91
CA GLY A 603 12.91 -13.26 -8.54
C GLY A 603 13.89 -12.52 -7.63
N LEU A 604 13.49 -11.39 -7.03
CA LEU A 604 14.36 -10.64 -6.10
C LEU A 604 14.80 -11.48 -4.90
N TRP A 605 13.88 -12.23 -4.28
CA TRP A 605 14.24 -13.12 -3.17
C TRP A 605 15.19 -14.24 -3.61
N SER A 606 14.91 -14.87 -4.76
CA SER A 606 15.74 -15.96 -5.28
C SER A 606 17.16 -15.49 -5.56
N PHE A 607 17.32 -14.33 -6.21
CA PHE A 607 18.65 -13.76 -6.46
C PHE A 607 19.36 -13.31 -5.19
N TYR A 608 18.65 -12.80 -4.19
CA TYR A 608 19.25 -12.52 -2.88
C TYR A 608 19.79 -13.80 -2.22
N LEU A 609 19.03 -14.89 -2.24
CA LEU A 609 19.46 -16.19 -1.70
C LEU A 609 20.65 -16.77 -2.49
N ILE A 610 20.58 -16.77 -3.82
CA ILE A 610 21.67 -17.20 -4.70
C ILE A 610 22.92 -16.37 -4.45
N GLY A 611 22.79 -15.05 -4.32
CA GLY A 611 23.89 -14.17 -3.96
C GLY A 611 24.52 -14.53 -2.62
N GLY A 612 23.71 -14.88 -1.62
CA GLY A 612 24.22 -15.40 -0.34
C GLY A 612 25.01 -16.70 -0.49
N LEU A 613 24.52 -17.66 -1.29
CA LEU A 613 25.21 -18.91 -1.59
C LEU A 613 26.53 -18.68 -2.34
N VAL A 614 26.49 -17.79 -3.32
CA VAL A 614 27.68 -17.37 -4.06
C VAL A 614 28.67 -16.66 -3.12
N GLY A 615 28.19 -15.82 -2.21
CA GLY A 615 29.02 -15.11 -1.24
C GLY A 615 29.74 -16.03 -0.25
N ILE A 616 29.07 -17.08 0.26
CA ILE A 616 29.73 -18.05 1.13
C ILE A 616 30.77 -18.89 0.35
N TYR A 617 30.44 -19.31 -0.87
CA TYR A 617 31.38 -20.04 -1.72
C TYR A 617 32.58 -19.19 -2.12
N MET A 618 32.38 -17.89 -2.36
CA MET A 618 33.44 -16.94 -2.67
C MET A 618 34.40 -16.73 -1.50
N GLU A 619 33.91 -16.77 -0.27
CA GLU A 619 34.76 -16.69 0.93
C GLU A 619 35.67 -17.91 1.05
N ASN A 620 35.20 -19.10 0.64
CA ASN A 620 36.05 -20.30 0.58
C ASN A 620 37.22 -20.13 -0.41
N ILE A 621 37.06 -19.32 -1.46
CA ILE A 621 38.11 -19.04 -2.47
C ILE A 621 39.00 -17.88 -2.02
N VAL A 622 38.38 -16.79 -1.58
CA VAL A 622 39.03 -15.56 -1.13
C VAL A 622 38.75 -15.40 0.36
N ALA A 623 39.62 -16.00 1.17
CA ALA A 623 39.43 -16.06 2.62
C ALA A 623 39.25 -14.67 3.26
N GLY A 624 38.26 -14.58 4.14
CA GLY A 624 38.00 -13.41 4.97
C GLY A 624 37.33 -12.22 4.25
N PRO A 625 37.46 -11.00 4.80
CA PRO A 625 36.72 -9.82 4.34
C PRO A 625 36.94 -9.43 2.88
N LYS A 626 38.02 -9.91 2.25
CA LYS A 626 38.36 -9.64 0.85
C LYS A 626 37.36 -10.23 -0.14
N ALA A 627 36.55 -11.22 0.25
CA ALA A 627 35.42 -11.68 -0.56
C ALA A 627 34.43 -10.55 -0.92
N LEU A 628 34.35 -9.48 -0.11
CA LEU A 628 33.52 -8.30 -0.40
C LEU A 628 33.95 -7.55 -1.67
N LEU A 629 35.18 -7.76 -2.16
CA LEU A 629 35.65 -7.17 -3.41
C LEU A 629 34.84 -7.63 -4.62
N ILE A 630 34.20 -8.80 -4.55
CA ILE A 630 33.38 -9.31 -5.64
C ILE A 630 32.08 -8.50 -5.78
N PRO A 631 31.19 -8.43 -4.77
CA PRO A 631 30.03 -7.55 -4.86
C PRO A 631 30.44 -6.08 -5.08
N ALA A 632 31.58 -5.63 -4.54
CA ALA A 632 32.10 -4.29 -4.81
C ALA A 632 32.50 -4.07 -6.28
N SER A 633 33.13 -5.03 -6.93
CA SER A 633 33.53 -4.94 -8.34
C SER A 633 32.32 -4.90 -9.26
N VAL A 634 31.28 -5.66 -8.94
CA VAL A 634 30.01 -5.67 -9.67
C VAL A 634 29.32 -4.31 -9.54
N THR A 635 29.11 -3.82 -8.32
CA THR A 635 28.45 -2.51 -8.14
C THR A 635 29.30 -1.35 -8.69
N GLY A 636 30.61 -1.40 -8.51
CA GLY A 636 31.55 -0.39 -9.02
C GLY A 636 31.57 -0.35 -10.54
N SER A 637 31.69 -1.51 -11.21
CA SER A 637 31.67 -1.60 -12.67
C SER A 637 30.32 -1.15 -13.26
N MET A 638 29.20 -1.52 -12.63
CA MET A 638 27.87 -1.03 -13.02
C MET A 638 27.77 0.49 -12.88
N GLY A 639 28.29 1.06 -11.78
CA GLY A 639 28.32 2.50 -11.55
C GLY A 639 29.16 3.27 -12.57
N LEU A 640 30.38 2.79 -12.83
CA LEU A 640 31.28 3.38 -13.83
C LEU A 640 30.71 3.24 -15.24
N THR A 641 30.15 2.09 -15.59
CA THR A 641 29.51 1.87 -16.89
C THR A 641 28.31 2.79 -17.08
N TYR A 642 27.48 2.97 -16.04
CA TYR A 642 26.37 3.92 -16.07
C TYR A 642 26.86 5.35 -16.31
N MET A 643 27.92 5.77 -15.61
CA MET A 643 28.50 7.11 -15.76
C MET A 643 29.11 7.31 -17.16
N ALA A 644 29.86 6.33 -17.67
CA ALA A 644 30.45 6.37 -19.00
C ALA A 644 29.37 6.40 -20.08
N CYS A 645 28.38 5.50 -20.01
CA CYS A 645 27.24 5.46 -20.92
C CYS A 645 26.47 6.79 -20.92
N ARG A 646 26.25 7.37 -19.74
CA ARG A 646 25.63 8.70 -19.60
C ARG A 646 26.45 9.80 -20.23
N GLN A 647 27.76 9.77 -20.10
CA GLN A 647 28.63 10.77 -20.69
C GLN A 647 28.69 10.64 -22.21
N LEU A 648 28.76 9.42 -22.74
CA LEU A 648 28.79 9.14 -24.18
C LEU A 648 27.47 9.46 -24.87
N LEU A 649 26.34 9.15 -24.23
CA LEU A 649 25.01 9.42 -24.77
C LEU A 649 24.51 10.83 -24.43
N LYS A 650 25.31 11.67 -23.77
CA LYS A 650 24.86 12.99 -23.27
C LYS A 650 24.21 13.84 -24.36
N ASP A 651 24.82 13.91 -25.54
CA ASP A 651 24.32 14.72 -26.64
C ASP A 651 23.11 14.07 -27.33
N TYR A 652 23.08 12.74 -27.39
CA TYR A 652 21.91 11.99 -27.87
C TYR A 652 20.70 12.14 -26.94
N ILE A 653 20.92 12.08 -25.62
CA ILE A 653 19.87 12.30 -24.61
C ILE A 653 19.33 13.72 -24.71
N LYS A 654 20.21 14.73 -24.83
CA LYS A 654 19.77 16.12 -25.06
C LYS A 654 18.91 16.25 -26.31
N LYS A 655 19.28 15.55 -27.38
CA LYS A 655 18.51 15.54 -28.62
C LYS A 655 17.13 14.89 -28.41
N LEU A 656 17.08 13.75 -27.73
CA LEU A 656 15.82 13.06 -27.38
C LEU A 656 14.93 13.89 -26.44
N GLU A 657 15.50 14.54 -25.41
CA GLU A 657 14.77 15.45 -24.52
C GLU A 657 14.16 16.60 -25.31
N LYS A 658 14.90 17.16 -26.27
CA LYS A 658 14.42 18.23 -27.14
C LYS A 658 13.34 17.77 -28.12
N GLU A 659 13.50 16.59 -28.72
CA GLU A 659 12.51 15.99 -29.63
C GLU A 659 11.21 15.64 -28.88
N ARG A 660 11.32 15.09 -27.67
CA ARG A 660 10.20 14.78 -26.81
C ARG A 660 9.46 16.03 -26.36
N PHE A 661 10.18 17.02 -25.85
CA PHE A 661 9.61 18.32 -25.52
C PHE A 661 8.87 18.94 -26.70
N SER A 662 9.42 18.81 -27.92
CA SER A 662 8.74 19.29 -29.13
C SER A 662 7.50 18.47 -29.50
N ALA A 663 7.46 17.18 -29.19
CA ALA A 663 6.29 16.33 -29.40
C ALA A 663 5.19 16.68 -28.39
N ASP A 664 5.54 16.80 -27.11
CA ASP A 664 4.62 17.16 -26.03
C ASP A 664 4.04 18.58 -26.27
N LEU A 665 4.85 19.52 -26.76
CA LEU A 665 4.38 20.85 -27.21
C LEU A 665 3.34 20.77 -28.32
N LYS A 666 3.55 19.89 -29.31
CA LYS A 666 2.61 19.69 -30.41
C LYS A 666 1.31 19.04 -29.92
N GLU A 667 1.41 18.08 -29.01
CA GLU A 667 0.26 17.42 -28.41
C GLU A 667 -0.59 18.43 -27.61
N ALA A 668 0.04 19.21 -26.72
CA ALA A 668 -0.64 20.28 -25.99
C ALA A 668 -1.26 21.32 -26.93
N GLN A 669 -0.57 21.72 -28.00
CA GLN A 669 -1.12 22.64 -29.00
C GLN A 669 -2.32 22.03 -29.76
N SER A 670 -2.28 20.74 -30.08
CA SER A 670 -3.39 20.05 -30.75
C SER A 670 -4.61 19.91 -29.86
N ALA A 671 -4.42 19.64 -28.56
CA ALA A 671 -5.49 19.59 -27.57
C ALA A 671 -6.16 20.96 -27.41
N LEU A 672 -5.37 22.04 -27.35
CA LEU A 672 -5.84 23.43 -27.33
C LEU A 672 -6.70 23.77 -28.57
N ALA A 673 -6.25 23.36 -29.76
CA ALA A 673 -6.96 23.61 -31.01
C ALA A 673 -8.30 22.85 -31.07
N HIS A 674 -8.32 21.59 -30.64
CA HIS A 674 -9.53 20.78 -30.55
C HIS A 674 -10.56 21.38 -29.58
N MET A 675 -10.10 21.83 -28.41
CA MET A 675 -10.95 22.47 -27.41
C MET A 675 -11.53 23.79 -27.90
N GLY A 676 -10.72 24.62 -28.56
CA GLY A 676 -11.18 25.88 -29.16
C GLY A 676 -12.27 25.70 -30.21
N SER A 677 -12.17 24.65 -31.05
CA SER A 677 -13.21 24.29 -32.02
C SER A 677 -14.51 23.89 -31.32
N ARG A 678 -14.45 23.07 -30.27
CA ARG A 678 -15.67 22.61 -29.57
C ARG A 678 -16.31 23.66 -28.67
N LEU A 679 -15.52 24.57 -28.10
CA LEU A 679 -16.08 25.74 -27.40
C LEU A 679 -16.89 26.61 -28.37
N HIS A 680 -16.44 26.75 -29.61
CA HIS A 680 -17.18 27.47 -30.64
C HIS A 680 -18.48 26.74 -31.05
N ASP A 681 -18.45 25.41 -31.09
CA ASP A 681 -19.65 24.57 -31.32
C ASP A 681 -20.65 24.63 -30.15
N LEU A 682 -20.17 24.82 -28.91
CA LEU A 682 -21.02 25.04 -27.72
C LEU A 682 -21.66 26.43 -27.72
N GLU A 683 -20.91 27.47 -28.10
CA GLU A 683 -21.41 28.84 -28.24
C GLU A 683 -22.51 28.96 -29.31
N SER A 684 -22.55 28.02 -30.26
CA SER A 684 -23.55 27.94 -31.33
C SER A 684 -24.75 27.02 -31.02
N GLY A 685 -24.88 26.53 -29.78
CA GLY A 685 -26.12 25.90 -29.27
C GLY A 685 -26.09 24.37 -29.04
N GLY A 686 -24.92 23.78 -28.76
CA GLY A 686 -24.75 22.33 -28.58
C GLY A 686 -25.27 21.69 -27.26
N GLN A 687 -25.65 20.41 -27.34
CA GLN A 687 -26.25 19.56 -26.29
C GLN A 687 -25.36 19.24 -25.06
N SER A 688 -25.98 18.85 -23.94
CA SER A 688 -25.37 18.56 -22.62
C SER A 688 -24.33 17.43 -22.57
N ASP A 689 -24.38 16.44 -23.48
CA ASP A 689 -23.38 15.36 -23.56
C ASP A 689 -21.99 15.88 -23.95
N LEU A 690 -21.91 17.04 -24.62
CA LEU A 690 -20.64 17.65 -25.03
C LEU A 690 -19.83 18.20 -23.84
N VAL A 691 -20.50 18.54 -22.72
CA VAL A 691 -19.88 19.14 -21.53
C VAL A 691 -19.07 18.11 -20.74
N VAL A 692 -19.53 16.85 -20.71
CA VAL A 692 -18.84 15.75 -20.01
C VAL A 692 -17.57 15.34 -20.76
N ASP A 693 -17.62 15.31 -22.11
CA ASP A 693 -16.44 15.08 -22.95
C ASP A 693 -15.43 16.24 -22.85
N LEU A 694 -15.90 17.48 -22.69
CA LEU A 694 -15.03 18.66 -22.51
C LEU A 694 -14.22 18.59 -21.22
N ASP A 695 -14.79 18.07 -20.13
CA ASP A 695 -14.12 17.95 -18.83
C ASP A 695 -13.03 16.86 -18.85
N GLU A 696 -13.26 15.75 -19.58
CA GLU A 696 -12.26 14.71 -19.81
C GLU A 696 -11.11 15.19 -20.73
N GLU A 697 -11.42 15.93 -21.80
CA GLU A 697 -10.42 16.54 -22.69
C GLU A 697 -9.63 17.66 -22.01
N MET A 698 -10.27 18.47 -21.17
CA MET A 698 -9.59 19.48 -20.35
C MET A 698 -8.63 18.84 -19.34
N GLY A 699 -9.01 17.69 -18.76
CA GLY A 699 -8.12 16.87 -17.95
C GLY A 699 -6.88 16.40 -18.72
N ASN A 700 -7.06 15.89 -19.93
CA ASN A 700 -5.95 15.45 -20.79
C ASN A 700 -5.04 16.61 -21.23
N MET A 701 -5.61 17.79 -21.51
CA MET A 701 -4.84 18.99 -21.87
C MET A 701 -3.99 19.51 -20.71
N ILE A 702 -4.56 19.54 -19.49
CA ILE A 702 -3.81 19.92 -18.29
C ILE A 702 -2.64 18.96 -18.06
N GLU A 703 -2.85 17.66 -18.28
CA GLU A 703 -1.81 16.65 -18.17
C GLU A 703 -0.70 16.85 -19.23
N ALA A 704 -1.05 17.10 -20.50
CA ALA A 704 -0.10 17.42 -21.56
C ALA A 704 0.69 18.72 -21.30
N LEU A 705 0.04 19.77 -20.80
CA LEU A 705 0.69 21.02 -20.40
C LEU A 705 1.64 20.83 -19.21
N HIS A 706 1.31 19.95 -18.27
CA HIS A 706 2.19 19.60 -17.16
C HIS A 706 3.45 18.85 -17.64
N GLU A 707 3.34 18.00 -18.67
CA GLU A 707 4.50 17.34 -19.29
C GLU A 707 5.41 18.36 -19.99
N VAL A 708 4.83 19.29 -20.76
CA VAL A 708 5.56 20.40 -21.38
C VAL A 708 6.27 21.28 -20.34
N GLU A 709 5.61 21.67 -19.24
CA GLU A 709 6.23 22.48 -18.18
C GLU A 709 7.43 21.75 -17.54
N ALA A 710 7.31 20.44 -17.31
CA ALA A 710 8.38 19.63 -16.72
C ALA A 710 9.62 19.53 -17.63
N ASP A 711 9.43 19.39 -18.94
CA ASP A 711 10.50 19.32 -19.91
C ASP A 711 11.13 20.70 -20.20
N PHE A 712 10.33 21.77 -20.16
CA PHE A 712 10.83 23.15 -20.27
C PHE A 712 11.76 23.53 -19.11
N ASP A 713 11.37 23.24 -17.86
CA ASP A 713 12.20 23.49 -16.67
C ASP A 713 13.55 22.77 -16.76
N ASN A 714 13.56 21.57 -17.35
CA ASN A 714 14.78 20.80 -17.58
C ASN A 714 15.70 21.44 -18.61
N LEU A 715 15.17 21.97 -19.71
CA LEU A 715 15.92 22.64 -20.78
C LEU A 715 16.40 24.05 -20.39
N TYR A 716 15.58 24.84 -19.70
CA TYR A 716 15.92 26.20 -19.24
C TYR A 716 17.09 26.21 -18.23
N GLN A 717 17.12 25.22 -17.34
CA GLN A 717 18.26 25.01 -16.44
C GLN A 717 19.55 24.61 -17.18
N GLN A 718 19.45 24.02 -18.39
CA GLN A 718 20.63 23.65 -19.17
C GLN A 718 21.18 24.84 -19.98
N SER A 719 20.33 25.73 -20.49
CA SER A 719 20.79 26.92 -21.24
C SER A 719 21.44 27.97 -20.32
N SER A 720 20.91 28.16 -19.11
CA SER A 720 21.47 29.08 -18.10
C SER A 720 22.87 28.70 -17.60
N HIS A 721 23.30 27.44 -17.76
CA HIS A 721 24.67 27.01 -17.48
C HIS A 721 25.64 27.20 -18.67
N ALA A 722 25.14 27.30 -19.91
CA ALA A 722 25.96 27.56 -21.09
C ALA A 722 26.25 29.05 -21.31
N SER A 723 25.51 29.95 -20.64
CA SER A 723 25.58 31.41 -20.83
C SER A 723 26.37 32.16 -19.75
N LYS A 724 27.37 31.54 -19.09
CA LYS A 724 28.34 32.30 -18.28
C LYS A 724 29.44 32.83 -19.21
N PRO A 725 29.55 34.15 -19.44
CA PRO A 725 30.67 34.70 -20.20
C PRO A 725 31.98 34.40 -19.45
N ALA A 726 33.03 34.06 -20.19
CA ALA A 726 34.38 33.93 -19.64
C ALA A 726 34.75 35.22 -18.89
N PRO A 727 35.44 35.12 -17.73
CA PRO A 727 35.92 36.32 -17.05
C PRO A 727 36.81 37.11 -18.03
N PRO A 728 36.69 38.45 -18.09
CA PRO A 728 37.51 39.24 -18.99
C PRO A 728 38.98 39.00 -18.65
N ASN A 729 39.76 38.62 -19.67
CA ASN A 729 41.22 38.57 -19.58
C ASN A 729 41.71 39.92 -19.06
N ARG A 730 42.23 39.95 -17.82
CA ARG A 730 43.07 41.05 -17.36
C ARG A 730 44.42 40.89 -18.06
N GLN A 731 44.60 41.60 -19.18
CA GLN A 731 45.92 42.08 -19.58
C GLN A 731 46.29 43.28 -18.72
#